data_AF-A0A0T7SC52-F1
#
_entry.id   AF-A0A0T7SC52-F1
#
_cell.length_a   1.000
_cell.length_b   1.000
_cell.length_c   1.000
_cell.angle_alpha   90.00
_cell.angle_beta   90.00
_cell.angle_gamma   90.00
#
_symmetry.space_group_name_H-M   'P 1'
#
loop_
_entity.id
_entity.type
_entity.pdbx_description
1 polymer ?
#
loop_
_entity_poly.entity_id
_entity_poly.type
_entity_poly.pdbx_seq_one_letter_code
_entity_poly.pdbx_strand_id
1 'polypeptide(L)'
;MLPNNQESKKKKGIKKIFAFFKSKKKDKDTSDNLSEIEEISTPKTQEPLPNQTPEKNISGKTIILIGSTGSGKSTLANVISGTEKFIESGSSISVTREVQREEFTESGINYVAIDTVGIGDTQLKREEVLDKLAEAVYLAREGISQVIFVISGRFDEKEIANYSLLKSIIFDNSVVNHTTVIRTNFSNFGSEEECKEDKKSLLTHKELSKIINSCNGIVHVDNPSLDLDIIDDEDKKEIEERKITRSKSREILLKHLKKVCQNQESPYQPSKLQKLSDDIFSYMEEKIRKRKELEEKRKRLGLEIKRKEEVKVTNIQVSTAIKNDENDFKGISQSGTESNETKLLSQQEEKTPVLKIFSAVRKSLERSGDIKTNLKKRTDILREEIKELEEVKKLKEEIAEKEETIRKEVLKHIFNNYNEIAEVAGGNTFISSIVGDSVDLSNIDNNFDELWNQLQELEKSSEDKEDLMILSLEEIEVETEKRERELIELNKQLLNYKEVFGEWQKQGFSIEEVNEWANALRRSFNPENDALFCAWLRDDKKLTTKVVLNYVIESIKQLKEEYYSEKVKKDFELLLKSAESGDSLAQYKLGDCYLDGIGVEKDEYRAFVYYMKSADMGNSNGMLKVGDCYQYGAGVEKDKKKAFDYYLKAAGLGNQKAMNDVGNCYQHGIGVEKNFQKAFEYYKRPADLGNASAICNVGHCYANGKGVYRDYNKAFEYYRKSADMGVKEAMHNIARFYRNGIGTKRDIQSANYWFRKYRSLLKTNKSPDHINLELKRILDDERFKLSWIDYNDFRDIRKIGKGGFATVYYANWFDRINGTWNDVALKVIHDSNKNEQEFIQELKNHCEIGYENPSFLNYFGVSRNNYGDYIIVMEIALKGSLRQNLVEVSRLEWKDKLNLLNCIASDLEAIHSQELVHRDLHSGNILQDYLHSAHIADLALAKVKEGKICGILPYIAPEILVGQPYAKASDIYSLGVIATEISTGQRAFDGIPFSDDLTLRIINGFRPECLGPDCYINLAMKCMDKDFDKRPTATEIVEIIARWLDEMDQEDDNEIKKQFLEVNRIKPEPIKQIHSQDVYDSDIYDTESETAISEPISLVEISDDDESEYQSQVEVLLK
;
A
#
# COMPACT_ATOMS: atom_id res chain seq x y z
N MET A 1 44.16 35.48 -22.78
CA MET A 1 45.25 36.17 -22.04
C MET A 1 44.98 36.00 -20.54
N LEU A 2 46.01 35.62 -19.77
CA LEU A 2 46.14 35.86 -18.31
C LEU A 2 46.74 37.29 -18.11
N PRO A 3 46.89 37.91 -16.91
CA PRO A 3 47.06 37.39 -15.52
C PRO A 3 45.98 37.86 -14.51
N ASN A 4 45.73 37.22 -13.35
CA ASN A 4 46.53 36.89 -12.13
C ASN A 4 46.91 38.06 -11.20
N ASN A 5 46.52 37.93 -9.92
CA ASN A 5 47.23 38.27 -8.67
C ASN A 5 46.33 37.79 -7.49
N GLN A 6 46.72 37.09 -6.39
CA GLN A 6 47.94 37.01 -5.57
C GLN A 6 48.30 38.34 -4.84
N GLU A 7 48.72 38.41 -3.56
CA GLU A 7 49.09 37.43 -2.51
C GLU A 7 48.92 38.08 -1.07
N SER A 8 49.40 37.67 0.13
CA SER A 8 50.40 36.67 0.58
C SER A 8 50.17 36.10 2.02
N LYS A 9 50.30 34.77 2.19
CA LYS A 9 51.21 34.03 3.10
C LYS A 9 51.52 34.54 4.55
N LYS A 10 51.47 33.63 5.56
CA LYS A 10 52.59 33.16 6.47
C LYS A 10 52.07 32.46 7.76
N LYS A 11 52.83 31.65 8.53
CA LYS A 11 53.83 30.56 8.26
C LYS A 11 54.31 29.90 9.60
N LYS A 12 54.79 28.63 9.56
CA LYS A 12 55.50 27.82 10.62
C LYS A 12 54.60 27.17 11.70
N GLY A 13 54.97 26.03 12.34
CA GLY A 13 55.96 25.00 11.94
C GLY A 13 56.73 24.22 13.05
N ILE A 14 56.44 22.91 13.20
CA ILE A 14 57.36 21.75 13.45
C ILE A 14 58.49 21.86 14.52
N LYS A 15 58.45 21.06 15.63
CA LYS A 15 59.43 19.96 16.00
C LYS A 15 59.33 19.30 17.42
N LYS A 16 59.42 17.95 17.43
CA LYS A 16 60.16 16.98 18.31
C LYS A 16 60.09 16.90 19.87
N ILE A 17 59.59 15.73 20.35
CA ILE A 17 60.23 14.58 21.11
C ILE A 17 61.13 14.82 22.37
N PHE A 18 61.01 13.88 23.36
CA PHE A 18 61.86 13.54 24.54
C PHE A 18 61.58 14.31 25.86
N ALA A 19 61.71 13.75 27.08
CA ALA A 19 61.90 12.36 27.58
C ALA A 19 61.63 12.27 29.11
N PHE A 20 61.33 11.09 29.67
CA PHE A 20 62.16 10.45 30.72
C PHE A 20 61.82 8.96 30.98
N PHE A 21 62.57 8.26 31.84
CA PHE A 21 62.61 6.78 31.94
C PHE A 21 62.91 6.26 33.37
N LYS A 22 62.29 5.14 33.78
CA LYS A 22 62.69 4.24 34.91
C LYS A 22 62.55 4.86 36.33
N SER A 23 62.60 4.11 37.44
CA SER A 23 63.07 2.72 37.68
C SER A 23 62.25 2.01 38.79
N LYS A 24 61.82 0.74 38.65
CA LYS A 24 62.50 -0.56 38.94
C LYS A 24 62.26 -1.16 40.36
N LYS A 25 61.64 -2.36 40.37
CA LYS A 25 62.03 -3.61 41.09
C LYS A 25 62.04 -3.60 42.64
N LYS A 26 62.10 -4.73 43.37
CA LYS A 26 62.28 -6.21 43.15
C LYS A 26 61.41 -6.94 44.21
N ASP A 27 61.18 -8.26 44.29
CA ASP A 27 61.13 -9.49 43.45
C ASP A 27 60.74 -10.64 44.44
N LYS A 28 60.51 -11.89 43.96
CA LYS A 28 60.40 -13.17 44.72
C LYS A 28 59.08 -13.42 45.46
N ASP A 29 58.49 -14.62 45.53
CA ASP A 29 58.66 -16.01 45.00
C ASP A 29 57.27 -16.71 45.21
N THR A 30 56.79 -17.85 44.67
CA THR A 30 57.08 -18.92 43.67
C THR A 30 55.77 -19.77 43.56
N SER A 31 55.45 -20.66 42.60
CA SER A 31 56.07 -21.23 41.37
C SER A 31 54.98 -21.98 40.53
N ASP A 32 55.42 -22.74 39.51
CA ASP A 32 54.80 -23.96 38.93
C ASP A 32 53.71 -23.93 37.82
N ASN A 33 54.13 -24.49 36.66
CA ASN A 33 53.40 -25.34 35.70
C ASN A 33 52.46 -24.76 34.61
N LEU A 34 53.10 -24.35 33.49
CA LEU A 34 53.11 -25.03 32.17
C LEU A 34 51.82 -25.23 31.33
N SER A 35 51.96 -24.93 30.01
CA SER A 35 51.34 -25.54 28.81
C SER A 35 49.80 -25.42 28.60
N GLU A 36 49.26 -25.39 27.37
CA GLU A 36 49.76 -24.99 26.03
C GLU A 36 48.54 -24.73 25.09
N ILE A 37 48.78 -23.95 24.02
CA ILE A 37 48.24 -24.06 22.63
C ILE A 37 46.75 -24.46 22.36
N GLU A 38 46.05 -23.52 21.71
CA GLU A 38 45.05 -23.62 20.61
C GLU A 38 43.71 -24.41 20.71
N GLU A 39 42.68 -23.72 20.20
CA GLU A 39 41.63 -24.20 19.25
C GLU A 39 40.35 -24.97 19.66
N ILE A 40 39.34 -24.71 18.80
CA ILE A 40 38.33 -25.65 18.24
C ILE A 40 37.03 -26.02 19.01
N SER A 41 35.93 -25.88 18.24
CA SER A 41 34.65 -26.60 18.26
C SER A 41 33.55 -26.29 19.28
N THR A 42 32.36 -26.06 18.72
CA THR A 42 31.06 -26.51 19.24
C THR A 42 30.99 -28.04 19.35
N PRO A 43 30.22 -28.59 20.32
CA PRO A 43 29.38 -29.73 19.94
C PRO A 43 27.96 -29.75 20.55
N LYS A 44 26.99 -29.95 19.66
CA LYS A 44 25.89 -30.95 19.72
C LYS A 44 25.12 -31.13 21.04
N THR A 45 23.83 -30.79 20.97
CA THR A 45 22.66 -31.62 21.34
C THR A 45 22.91 -32.95 22.10
N GLN A 46 22.26 -33.12 23.25
CA GLN A 46 21.87 -34.42 23.79
C GLN A 46 20.39 -34.42 24.22
N GLU A 47 19.76 -35.60 24.18
CA GLU A 47 18.36 -35.86 24.53
C GLU A 47 18.15 -36.04 26.06
N PRO A 48 16.89 -35.97 26.55
CA PRO A 48 16.61 -35.74 27.98
C PRO A 48 16.46 -37.00 28.83
N LEU A 49 16.68 -36.85 30.15
CA LEU A 49 16.13 -37.62 31.30
C LEU A 49 16.85 -37.15 32.60
N PRO A 50 16.30 -37.34 33.83
CA PRO A 50 14.94 -37.73 34.21
C PRO A 50 14.28 -36.70 35.17
N ASN A 51 13.07 -37.03 35.66
CA ASN A 51 12.44 -36.31 36.78
C ASN A 51 13.36 -36.25 38.01
N GLN A 52 13.54 -35.06 38.57
CA GLN A 52 13.99 -34.87 39.95
C GLN A 52 12.93 -34.07 40.72
N THR A 53 12.73 -34.44 41.99
CA THR A 53 11.80 -33.76 42.91
C THR A 53 12.24 -32.33 43.21
N PRO A 54 11.32 -31.39 43.48
CA PRO A 54 11.69 -30.00 43.76
C PRO A 54 12.55 -29.90 45.02
N GLU A 55 13.82 -29.51 44.85
CA GLU A 55 14.64 -29.03 45.95
C GLU A 55 14.10 -27.68 46.45
N LYS A 56 14.34 -27.38 47.73
CA LYS A 56 13.65 -26.28 48.44
C LYS A 56 13.95 -24.91 47.81
N ASN A 57 12.90 -24.16 47.46
CA ASN A 57 12.99 -22.74 47.12
C ASN A 57 13.81 -21.98 48.18
N ILE A 58 14.88 -21.30 47.75
CA ILE A 58 15.55 -20.27 48.56
C ILE A 58 14.66 -19.03 48.48
N SER A 59 13.66 -18.95 49.37
CA SER A 59 12.68 -17.87 49.40
C SER A 59 13.36 -16.50 49.46
N GLY A 60 13.19 -15.73 48.38
CA GLY A 60 13.72 -14.38 48.27
C GLY A 60 12.86 -13.37 49.05
N LYS A 61 13.48 -12.32 49.56
CA LYS A 61 12.77 -11.22 50.23
C LYS A 61 12.15 -10.30 49.18
N THR A 62 10.88 -10.54 48.85
CA THR A 62 10.10 -9.74 47.87
C THR A 62 9.93 -8.29 48.33
N ILE A 63 10.31 -7.34 47.47
CA ILE A 63 10.17 -5.91 47.63
C ILE A 63 9.27 -5.38 46.50
N ILE A 64 8.16 -4.72 46.84
CA ILE A 64 7.28 -4.09 45.84
C ILE A 64 7.42 -2.58 45.93
N LEU A 65 7.73 -1.93 44.81
CA LEU A 65 7.79 -0.48 44.69
C LEU A 65 6.43 0.04 44.16
N ILE A 66 5.80 0.93 44.92
CA ILE A 66 4.48 1.53 44.66
C ILE A 66 4.64 3.05 44.67
N GLY A 67 3.91 3.74 43.80
CA GLY A 67 3.94 5.20 43.69
C GLY A 67 3.48 5.69 42.31
N SER A 68 3.24 6.99 42.20
CA SER A 68 2.79 7.67 40.97
C SER A 68 3.78 7.47 39.80
N THR A 69 3.30 7.63 38.56
CA THR A 69 4.19 7.65 37.40
C THR A 69 5.08 8.90 37.46
N GLY A 70 6.37 8.76 37.15
CA GLY A 70 7.36 9.84 37.31
C GLY A 70 7.97 9.99 38.72
N SER A 71 7.50 9.27 39.74
CA SER A 71 8.06 9.36 41.12
C SER A 71 9.49 8.81 41.31
N GLY A 72 10.12 8.32 40.23
CA GLY A 72 11.47 7.77 40.23
C GLY A 72 11.55 6.30 40.69
N LYS A 73 10.47 5.52 40.58
CA LYS A 73 10.42 4.12 41.04
C LYS A 73 11.43 3.22 40.35
N SER A 74 11.49 3.24 39.02
CA SER A 74 12.40 2.41 38.21
C SER A 74 13.87 2.78 38.47
N THR A 75 14.14 4.08 38.62
CA THR A 75 15.44 4.60 39.08
C THR A 75 15.80 4.10 40.48
N LEU A 76 14.86 4.13 41.42
CA LEU A 76 15.05 3.61 42.78
C LEU A 76 15.24 2.08 42.78
N ALA A 77 14.56 1.36 41.88
CA ALA A 77 14.74 -0.07 41.69
C ALA A 77 16.16 -0.40 41.20
N ASN A 78 16.67 0.31 40.19
CA ASN A 78 18.06 0.23 39.73
C ASN A 78 19.07 0.53 40.87
N VAL A 79 18.80 1.55 41.69
CA VAL A 79 19.66 1.88 42.86
C VAL A 79 19.64 0.80 43.93
N ILE A 80 18.48 0.15 44.16
CA ILE A 80 18.30 -0.94 45.13
C ILE A 80 18.86 -2.27 44.63
N SER A 81 18.70 -2.63 43.35
CA SER A 81 19.29 -3.83 42.76
C SER A 81 20.81 -3.68 42.59
N GLY A 82 21.26 -2.53 42.10
CA GLY A 82 22.63 -2.29 41.64
C GLY A 82 22.80 -2.60 40.15
N THR A 83 21.71 -2.53 39.38
CA THR A 83 21.66 -2.81 37.94
C THR A 83 21.10 -1.62 37.17
N GLU A 84 21.19 -1.66 35.84
CA GLU A 84 20.58 -0.69 34.91
C GLU A 84 19.49 -1.39 34.06
N LYS A 85 18.84 -2.42 34.64
CA LYS A 85 17.86 -3.28 33.97
C LYS A 85 16.44 -2.73 34.01
N PHE A 86 16.09 -1.97 35.04
CA PHE A 86 14.82 -1.25 35.07
C PHE A 86 14.95 -0.07 34.11
N ILE A 87 14.05 0.00 33.13
CA ILE A 87 14.00 1.09 32.17
C ILE A 87 13.61 2.36 32.93
N GLU A 88 14.49 3.35 32.91
CA GLU A 88 14.25 4.67 33.51
C GLU A 88 13.65 5.61 32.44
N SER A 89 12.71 6.48 32.84
CA SER A 89 12.22 7.56 31.97
C SER A 89 11.99 8.84 32.78
N GLY A 90 12.45 9.97 32.27
CA GLY A 90 12.34 11.25 32.96
C GLY A 90 10.97 11.93 32.87
N SER A 91 10.14 11.57 31.87
CA SER A 91 8.97 12.38 31.49
C SER A 91 7.87 11.68 30.67
N SER A 92 7.94 10.37 30.37
CA SER A 92 6.99 9.74 29.43
C SER A 92 6.50 8.33 29.82
N ILE A 93 5.17 8.21 29.92
CA ILE A 93 4.43 6.95 30.15
C ILE A 93 4.60 5.93 29.01
N SER A 94 4.99 6.39 27.81
CA SER A 94 5.16 5.56 26.61
C SER A 94 6.34 4.57 26.66
N VAL A 95 7.24 4.68 27.64
CA VAL A 95 8.48 3.88 27.70
C VAL A 95 8.44 2.80 28.80
N THR A 96 7.60 2.96 29.83
CA THR A 96 7.56 2.09 31.02
C THR A 96 6.13 1.59 31.31
N ARG A 97 5.52 0.86 30.37
CA ARG A 97 4.16 0.28 30.51
C ARG A 97 4.12 -1.12 31.15
N GLU A 98 5.27 -1.72 31.45
CA GLU A 98 5.36 -3.09 31.99
C GLU A 98 5.71 -3.13 33.48
N VAL A 99 5.26 -4.17 34.19
CA VAL A 99 5.76 -4.48 35.54
C VAL A 99 7.17 -5.07 35.38
N GLN A 100 8.15 -4.44 36.02
CA GLN A 100 9.55 -4.82 35.87
C GLN A 100 10.01 -5.62 37.09
N ARG A 101 10.85 -6.65 36.88
CA ARG A 101 11.30 -7.58 37.92
C ARG A 101 12.80 -7.83 37.80
N GLU A 102 13.51 -7.77 38.94
CA GLU A 102 14.91 -8.20 39.04
C GLU A 102 15.15 -8.96 40.34
N GLU A 103 15.96 -10.02 40.26
CA GLU A 103 16.49 -10.74 41.41
C GLU A 103 17.93 -10.32 41.68
N PHE A 104 18.29 -10.02 42.92
CA PHE A 104 19.65 -9.65 43.29
C PHE A 104 20.01 -10.15 44.71
N THR A 105 21.28 -10.45 44.93
CA THR A 105 21.80 -10.89 46.24
C THR A 105 22.67 -9.80 46.85
N GLU A 106 22.36 -9.41 48.08
CA GLU A 106 23.08 -8.34 48.79
C GLU A 106 23.25 -8.69 50.27
N SER A 107 24.46 -8.54 50.81
CA SER A 107 24.82 -8.98 52.17
C SER A 107 24.46 -10.44 52.52
N GLY A 108 24.33 -11.33 51.52
CA GLY A 108 23.91 -12.72 51.71
C GLY A 108 22.39 -12.95 51.81
N ILE A 109 21.58 -11.93 51.51
CA ILE A 109 20.12 -12.03 51.39
C ILE A 109 19.75 -11.91 49.90
N ASN A 110 18.93 -12.84 49.41
CA ASN A 110 18.32 -12.72 48.08
C ASN A 110 17.08 -11.83 48.17
N TYR A 111 16.98 -10.85 47.28
CA TYR A 111 15.85 -9.94 47.15
C TYR A 111 15.23 -10.05 45.75
N VAL A 112 13.93 -9.82 45.68
CA VAL A 112 13.19 -9.72 44.40
C VAL A 112 12.56 -8.34 44.36
N ALA A 113 13.07 -7.45 43.52
CA ALA A 113 12.47 -6.12 43.32
C ALA A 113 11.41 -6.20 42.22
N ILE A 114 10.21 -5.69 42.51
CA ILE A 114 9.08 -5.57 41.60
C ILE A 114 8.71 -4.09 41.51
N ASP A 115 8.91 -3.47 40.35
CA ASP A 115 8.47 -2.10 40.06
C ASP A 115 7.09 -2.13 39.39
N THR A 116 6.11 -1.47 40.01
CA THR A 116 4.70 -1.52 39.59
C THR A 116 4.30 -0.33 38.72
N VAL A 117 3.45 -0.57 37.72
CA VAL A 117 2.86 0.50 36.91
C VAL A 117 1.91 1.34 37.78
N GLY A 118 1.75 2.63 37.48
CA GLY A 118 0.81 3.51 38.18
C GLY A 118 -0.65 3.13 37.93
N ILE A 119 -1.20 2.20 38.73
CA ILE A 119 -2.53 1.59 38.52
C ILE A 119 -3.71 2.59 38.60
N GLY A 120 -3.53 3.75 39.26
CA GLY A 120 -4.48 4.88 39.21
C GLY A 120 -4.07 6.00 38.25
N ASP A 121 -3.42 5.69 37.13
CA ASP A 121 -3.01 6.67 36.12
C ASP A 121 -3.86 6.58 34.84
N THR A 122 -4.50 7.69 34.47
CA THR A 122 -5.59 7.74 33.48
C THR A 122 -5.13 7.67 32.02
N GLN A 123 -3.99 7.06 31.74
CA GLN A 123 -3.42 6.87 30.40
C GLN A 123 -3.26 5.39 30.00
N LEU A 124 -3.54 4.46 30.92
CA LEU A 124 -3.62 3.03 30.64
C LEU A 124 -5.03 2.67 30.15
N LYS A 125 -5.12 1.77 29.18
CA LYS A 125 -6.38 1.08 28.85
C LYS A 125 -6.75 0.13 30.00
N ARG A 126 -8.04 -0.16 30.17
CA ARG A 126 -8.58 -1.05 31.21
C ARG A 126 -7.89 -2.42 31.22
N GLU A 127 -7.61 -2.96 30.03
CA GLU A 127 -6.98 -4.27 29.84
C GLU A 127 -5.53 -4.25 30.34
N GLU A 128 -4.80 -3.15 30.11
CA GLU A 128 -3.46 -2.92 30.65
C GLU A 128 -3.50 -2.84 32.19
N VAL A 129 -4.49 -2.14 32.76
CA VAL A 129 -4.65 -2.04 34.22
C VAL A 129 -4.91 -3.42 34.84
N LEU A 130 -5.83 -4.21 34.28
CA LEU A 130 -6.16 -5.54 34.77
C LEU A 130 -4.98 -6.53 34.63
N ASP A 131 -4.30 -6.53 33.48
CA ASP A 131 -3.13 -7.39 33.25
C ASP A 131 -1.94 -7.05 34.15
N LYS A 132 -1.64 -5.76 34.35
CA LYS A 132 -0.51 -5.33 35.21
C LYS A 132 -0.83 -5.51 36.69
N LEU A 133 -2.09 -5.46 37.09
CA LEU A 133 -2.54 -5.86 38.43
C LEU A 133 -2.37 -7.38 38.64
N ALA A 134 -2.75 -8.21 37.66
CA ALA A 134 -2.55 -9.66 37.69
C ALA A 134 -1.07 -10.04 37.78
N GLU A 135 -0.23 -9.40 36.96
CA GLU A 135 1.22 -9.61 36.92
C GLU A 135 1.87 -9.27 38.26
N ALA A 136 1.53 -8.12 38.86
CA ALA A 136 2.04 -7.73 40.17
C ALA A 136 1.60 -8.71 41.30
N VAL A 137 0.35 -9.18 41.30
CA VAL A 137 -0.14 -10.15 42.30
C VAL A 137 0.53 -11.51 42.14
N TYR A 138 0.61 -12.04 40.92
CA TYR A 138 1.28 -13.31 40.64
C TYR A 138 2.76 -13.30 41.02
N LEU A 139 3.48 -12.20 40.77
CA LEU A 139 4.87 -12.03 41.20
C LEU A 139 5.02 -11.88 42.72
N ALA A 140 3.98 -11.44 43.43
CA ALA A 140 3.94 -11.27 44.87
C ALA A 140 3.42 -12.49 45.65
N ARG A 141 3.02 -13.58 44.98
CA ARG A 141 2.27 -14.71 45.55
C ARG A 141 2.89 -15.39 46.77
N GLU A 142 4.22 -15.54 46.80
CA GLU A 142 4.93 -16.14 47.96
C GLU A 142 4.89 -15.24 49.21
N GLY A 143 4.42 -13.99 49.07
CA GLY A 143 4.32 -12.98 50.11
C GLY A 143 5.31 -11.84 49.94
N ILE A 144 5.01 -10.73 50.61
CA ILE A 144 5.73 -9.46 50.52
C ILE A 144 6.61 -9.30 51.76
N SER A 145 7.91 -9.08 51.59
CA SER A 145 8.77 -8.74 52.74
C SER A 145 8.69 -7.25 53.05
N GLN A 146 8.70 -6.39 52.03
CA GLN A 146 8.63 -4.93 52.24
C GLN A 146 7.91 -4.24 51.06
N VAL A 147 6.89 -3.45 51.37
CA VAL A 147 6.34 -2.44 50.45
C VAL A 147 7.19 -1.18 50.57
N ILE A 148 7.62 -0.64 49.44
CA ILE A 148 8.27 0.66 49.31
C ILE A 148 7.25 1.60 48.65
N PHE A 149 6.86 2.65 49.37
CA PHE A 149 5.99 3.70 48.83
C PHE A 149 6.84 4.92 48.47
N VAL A 150 7.01 5.18 47.18
CA VAL A 150 7.89 6.21 46.60
C VAL A 150 7.10 7.50 46.41
N ILE A 151 7.64 8.60 46.94
CA ILE A 151 7.05 9.94 46.90
C ILE A 151 8.08 10.95 46.41
N SER A 152 7.81 11.63 45.30
CA SER A 152 8.71 12.65 44.73
C SER A 152 8.25 14.08 45.03
N GLY A 153 9.07 14.89 45.70
CA GLY A 153 8.78 16.32 45.88
C GLY A 153 7.62 16.61 46.85
N ARG A 154 6.51 17.19 46.35
CA ARG A 154 5.33 17.49 47.19
C ARG A 154 4.37 16.30 47.19
N PHE A 155 4.03 15.83 48.39
CA PHE A 155 3.02 14.78 48.56
C PHE A 155 1.62 15.31 48.23
N ASP A 156 0.90 14.62 47.35
CA ASP A 156 -0.42 15.05 46.86
C ASP A 156 -1.55 14.04 47.10
N GLU A 157 -2.78 14.44 46.76
CA GLU A 157 -3.97 13.60 46.94
C GLU A 157 -4.01 12.39 45.98
N LYS A 158 -3.31 12.44 44.84
CA LYS A 158 -3.20 11.32 43.87
C LYS A 158 -2.27 10.24 44.40
N GLU A 159 -1.20 10.58 45.11
CA GLU A 159 -0.33 9.62 45.80
C GLU A 159 -1.07 8.91 46.96
N ILE A 160 -1.88 9.65 47.74
CA ILE A 160 -2.77 9.07 48.76
C ILE A 160 -3.76 8.10 48.12
N ALA A 161 -4.45 8.54 47.07
CA ALA A 161 -5.44 7.74 46.34
C ALA A 161 -4.82 6.43 45.86
N ASN A 162 -3.67 6.47 45.16
CA ASN A 162 -2.98 5.29 44.65
C ASN A 162 -2.62 4.27 45.74
N TYR A 163 -2.04 4.72 46.86
CA TYR A 163 -1.66 3.83 47.96
C TYR A 163 -2.89 3.24 48.68
N SER A 164 -3.90 4.06 48.97
CA SER A 164 -5.14 3.60 49.61
C SER A 164 -5.97 2.68 48.72
N LEU A 165 -5.95 2.91 47.40
CA LEU A 165 -6.59 2.07 46.40
C LEU A 165 -5.96 0.68 46.35
N LEU A 166 -4.64 0.58 46.18
CA LEU A 166 -3.92 -0.71 46.19
C LEU A 166 -4.07 -1.43 47.54
N LYS A 167 -4.17 -0.68 48.64
CA LYS A 167 -4.52 -1.22 49.95
C LYS A 167 -5.94 -1.80 50.01
N SER A 168 -6.93 -1.19 49.37
CA SER A 168 -8.31 -1.72 49.32
C SER A 168 -8.44 -2.96 48.42
N ILE A 169 -7.66 -3.04 47.33
CA ILE A 169 -7.72 -4.13 46.33
C ILE A 169 -6.87 -5.34 46.76
N ILE A 170 -5.57 -5.16 46.99
CA ILE A 170 -4.61 -6.27 47.16
C ILE A 170 -4.30 -6.55 48.64
N PHE A 171 -4.21 -5.51 49.47
CA PHE A 171 -3.70 -5.65 50.83
C PHE A 171 -4.80 -5.68 51.90
N ASP A 172 -4.39 -5.61 53.17
CA ASP A 172 -5.29 -5.40 54.30
C ASP A 172 -4.80 -4.22 55.17
N ASN A 173 -5.49 -3.97 56.29
CA ASN A 173 -5.15 -2.85 57.17
C ASN A 173 -3.76 -2.93 57.82
N SER A 174 -3.10 -4.09 57.83
CA SER A 174 -1.76 -4.29 58.40
C SER A 174 -0.60 -4.05 57.41
N VAL A 175 -0.87 -3.71 56.14
CA VAL A 175 0.18 -3.36 55.16
C VAL A 175 1.06 -2.19 55.60
N VAL A 176 0.53 -1.30 56.44
CA VAL A 176 1.29 -0.18 57.02
C VAL A 176 2.52 -0.71 57.80
N ASN A 177 2.36 -1.78 58.58
CA ASN A 177 3.43 -2.46 59.33
C ASN A 177 4.49 -3.11 58.42
N HIS A 178 4.22 -3.17 57.12
CA HIS A 178 5.09 -3.72 56.07
C HIS A 178 5.48 -2.67 55.03
N THR A 179 5.19 -1.39 55.28
CA THR A 179 5.45 -0.27 54.37
C THR A 179 6.59 0.61 54.88
N THR A 180 7.45 1.06 53.97
CA THR A 180 8.46 2.09 54.20
C THR A 180 8.16 3.22 53.22
N VAL A 181 8.08 4.44 53.71
CA VAL A 181 7.87 5.63 52.89
C VAL A 181 9.23 6.15 52.43
N ILE A 182 9.44 6.34 51.13
CA ILE A 182 10.72 6.79 50.57
C ILE A 182 10.52 8.11 49.83
N ARG A 183 11.20 9.15 50.33
CA ARG A 183 11.16 10.51 49.79
C ARG A 183 12.29 10.67 48.76
N THR A 184 11.92 10.96 47.52
CA THR A 184 12.83 11.16 46.37
C THR A 184 12.77 12.60 45.85
N ASN A 185 13.75 12.98 45.03
CA ASN A 185 13.87 14.28 44.36
C ASN A 185 13.93 15.48 45.34
N PHE A 186 14.99 15.51 46.15
CA PHE A 186 15.34 16.64 47.01
C PHE A 186 16.85 16.91 46.92
N SER A 187 17.23 17.80 46.01
CA SER A 187 18.63 18.26 45.84
C SER A 187 19.20 19.01 47.06
N ASN A 188 18.35 19.38 48.02
CA ASN A 188 18.68 20.15 49.22
C ASN A 188 18.33 19.37 50.50
N PHE A 189 19.02 18.26 50.76
CA PHE A 189 19.16 17.71 52.12
C PHE A 189 20.63 17.78 52.53
N GLY A 190 21.05 18.98 52.97
CA GLY A 190 22.39 19.22 53.49
C GLY A 190 22.52 18.94 54.98
N SER A 191 21.40 18.81 55.71
CA SER A 191 21.34 18.76 57.17
C SER A 191 20.34 17.73 57.71
N GLU A 192 20.56 17.31 58.96
CA GLU A 192 19.61 16.46 59.69
C GLU A 192 18.36 17.24 60.14
N GLU A 193 18.47 18.57 60.24
CA GLU A 193 17.38 19.51 60.54
C GLU A 193 16.31 19.51 59.45
N GLU A 194 16.70 19.65 58.17
CA GLU A 194 15.77 19.66 57.03
C GLU A 194 14.91 18.39 56.98
N CYS A 195 15.52 17.20 57.19
CA CYS A 195 14.79 15.92 57.25
C CYS A 195 13.76 15.88 58.40
N LYS A 196 14.05 16.54 59.53
CA LYS A 196 13.11 16.66 60.67
C LYS A 196 11.98 17.64 60.37
N GLU A 197 12.19 18.64 59.52
CA GLU A 197 11.15 19.59 59.12
C GLU A 197 10.24 19.03 58.03
N ASP A 198 10.76 18.34 57.02
CA ASP A 198 9.93 17.57 56.07
C ASP A 198 9.06 16.55 56.80
N LYS A 199 9.63 15.81 57.77
CA LYS A 199 8.86 14.87 58.58
C LYS A 199 7.76 15.53 59.42
N LYS A 200 7.96 16.75 59.94
CA LYS A 200 6.89 17.53 60.59
C LYS A 200 5.82 17.96 59.59
N SER A 201 6.22 18.40 58.40
CA SER A 201 5.32 18.82 57.33
C SER A 201 4.42 17.67 56.87
N LEU A 202 4.98 16.49 56.62
CA LEU A 202 4.21 15.30 56.24
C LEU A 202 3.18 14.89 57.32
N LEU A 203 3.49 15.12 58.60
CA LEU A 203 2.58 14.84 59.72
C LEU A 203 1.43 15.85 59.86
N THR A 204 1.40 16.96 59.12
CA THR A 204 0.24 17.88 59.13
C THR A 204 -0.95 17.33 58.34
N HIS A 205 -0.71 16.45 57.37
CA HIS A 205 -1.79 15.91 56.54
C HIS A 205 -2.47 14.71 57.23
N LYS A 206 -3.76 14.84 57.55
CA LYS A 206 -4.49 13.95 58.47
C LYS A 206 -4.36 12.46 58.14
N GLU A 207 -4.64 12.08 56.90
CA GLU A 207 -4.62 10.66 56.48
C GLU A 207 -3.19 10.12 56.29
N LEU A 208 -2.27 10.98 55.84
CA LEU A 208 -0.85 10.61 55.75
C LEU A 208 -0.25 10.39 57.14
N SER A 209 -0.63 11.18 58.13
CA SER A 209 -0.14 11.04 59.50
C SER A 209 -0.47 9.66 60.08
N LYS A 210 -1.60 9.05 59.69
CA LYS A 210 -1.95 7.68 60.08
C LYS A 210 -0.99 6.66 59.45
N ILE A 211 -0.73 6.78 58.15
CA ILE A 211 0.18 5.88 57.42
C ILE A 211 1.60 6.02 57.99
N ILE A 212 2.12 7.24 58.13
CA ILE A 212 3.48 7.51 58.63
C ILE A 212 3.68 7.03 60.06
N ASN A 213 2.72 7.28 60.96
CA ASN A 213 2.83 6.86 62.36
C ASN A 213 2.68 5.34 62.58
N SER A 214 2.25 4.60 61.55
CA SER A 214 2.09 3.13 61.59
C SER A 214 2.98 2.39 60.58
N CYS A 215 3.98 3.05 59.99
CA CYS A 215 4.90 2.44 59.02
C CYS A 215 6.30 2.13 59.59
N ASN A 216 7.07 1.30 58.89
CA ASN A 216 8.44 0.92 59.28
C ASN A 216 9.46 2.07 59.21
N GLY A 217 9.05 3.23 58.67
CA GLY A 217 9.81 4.47 58.72
C GLY A 217 9.64 5.32 57.46
N ILE A 218 10.21 6.52 57.53
CA ILE A 218 10.48 7.36 56.36
C ILE A 218 11.99 7.28 56.11
N VAL A 219 12.39 7.09 54.85
CA VAL A 219 13.77 7.17 54.38
C VAL A 219 13.88 8.28 53.34
N HIS A 220 14.81 9.20 53.54
CA HIS A 220 15.14 10.27 52.60
C HIS A 220 16.37 9.87 51.78
N VAL A 221 16.27 9.92 50.45
CA VAL A 221 17.36 9.59 49.52
C VAL A 221 17.26 10.42 48.25
N ASP A 222 18.40 10.80 47.68
CA ASP A 222 18.45 11.44 46.37
C ASP A 222 18.92 10.45 45.30
N ASN A 223 18.20 10.41 44.18
CA ASN A 223 18.38 9.42 43.12
C ASN A 223 18.25 10.10 41.75
N PRO A 224 19.19 10.99 41.38
CA PRO A 224 19.13 11.73 40.12
C PRO A 224 19.17 10.80 38.91
N SER A 225 18.49 11.17 37.83
CA SER A 225 18.56 10.44 36.54
C SER A 225 19.99 10.43 35.99
N LEU A 226 20.41 9.32 35.37
CA LEU A 226 21.65 9.28 34.58
C LEU A 226 21.41 9.56 33.09
N ASP A 227 20.15 9.72 32.69
CA ASP A 227 19.72 10.10 31.35
C ASP A 227 20.04 11.59 31.11
N LEU A 228 21.14 11.83 30.38
CA LEU A 228 21.65 13.14 29.96
C LEU A 228 22.29 13.00 28.58
N ASP A 229 21.98 13.93 27.67
CA ASP A 229 22.70 14.08 26.40
C ASP A 229 24.13 14.57 26.68
N ILE A 230 25.12 13.69 26.49
CA ILE A 230 26.53 14.01 26.71
C ILE A 230 27.06 14.81 25.51
N ILE A 231 27.19 16.13 25.68
CA ILE A 231 27.65 17.08 24.67
C ILE A 231 29.13 17.45 24.89
N ASP A 232 29.58 17.57 26.14
CA ASP A 232 30.97 17.92 26.47
C ASP A 232 31.62 17.07 27.60
N ASP A 233 32.61 17.63 28.32
CA ASP A 233 33.33 16.99 29.44
C ASP A 233 32.82 17.42 30.83
N GLU A 234 32.02 18.50 30.93
CA GLU A 234 31.32 18.87 32.16
C GLU A 234 30.10 17.96 32.37
N ASP A 235 29.35 17.60 31.31
CA ASP A 235 28.26 16.60 31.36
C ASP A 235 28.73 15.27 31.96
N LYS A 236 29.91 14.79 31.54
CA LYS A 236 30.51 13.53 32.01
C LYS A 236 30.87 13.60 33.50
N LYS A 237 31.28 14.78 33.97
CA LYS A 237 31.58 15.05 35.37
C LYS A 237 30.30 15.09 36.20
N GLU A 238 29.22 15.69 35.68
CA GLU A 238 27.91 15.66 36.35
C GLU A 238 27.36 14.23 36.46
N ILE A 239 27.44 13.42 35.39
CA ILE A 239 27.03 12.00 35.43
C ILE A 239 27.76 11.23 36.54
N GLU A 240 29.07 11.45 36.70
CA GLU A 240 29.84 10.76 37.74
C GLU A 240 29.52 11.25 39.16
N GLU A 241 29.22 12.55 39.33
CA GLU A 241 28.71 13.11 40.59
C GLU A 241 27.31 12.56 40.93
N ARG A 242 26.42 12.42 39.93
CA ARG A 242 25.10 11.76 40.06
C ARG A 242 25.22 10.28 40.45
N LYS A 243 26.18 9.53 39.90
CA LYS A 243 26.49 8.15 40.33
C LYS A 243 26.94 8.08 41.79
N ILE A 244 27.83 8.97 42.23
CA ILE A 244 28.29 9.04 43.62
C ILE A 244 27.10 9.29 44.57
N THR A 245 26.13 10.11 44.17
CA THR A 245 24.89 10.32 44.93
C THR A 245 24.03 9.05 44.99
N ARG A 246 23.80 8.37 43.84
CA ARG A 246 23.12 7.06 43.81
C ARG A 246 23.79 6.02 44.72
N SER A 247 25.12 5.96 44.76
CA SER A 247 25.86 5.03 45.64
C SER A 247 25.61 5.28 47.14
N LYS A 248 25.54 6.55 47.57
CA LYS A 248 25.21 6.89 48.97
C LYS A 248 23.77 6.48 49.31
N SER A 249 22.83 6.75 48.41
CA SER A 249 21.43 6.36 48.55
C SER A 249 21.29 4.84 48.64
N ARG A 250 22.02 4.07 47.82
CA ARG A 250 22.10 2.60 47.93
C ARG A 250 22.53 2.14 49.33
N GLU A 251 23.58 2.71 49.92
CA GLU A 251 24.04 2.32 51.26
C GLU A 251 22.95 2.53 52.32
N ILE A 252 22.27 3.69 52.29
CA ILE A 252 21.16 4.03 53.20
C ILE A 252 20.01 3.05 53.05
N LEU A 253 19.60 2.76 51.80
CA LEU A 253 18.48 1.88 51.47
C LEU A 253 18.75 0.44 51.91
N LEU A 254 19.93 -0.11 51.60
CA LEU A 254 20.29 -1.48 51.97
C LEU A 254 20.43 -1.65 53.49
N LYS A 255 20.95 -0.63 54.19
CA LYS A 255 21.05 -0.61 55.65
C LYS A 255 19.66 -0.60 56.31
N HIS A 256 18.69 0.11 55.73
CA HIS A 256 17.29 0.09 56.18
C HIS A 256 16.60 -1.22 55.83
N LEU A 257 16.68 -1.68 54.58
CA LEU A 257 16.10 -2.95 54.11
C LEU A 257 16.58 -4.14 54.93
N LYS A 258 17.89 -4.19 55.23
CA LYS A 258 18.45 -5.18 56.15
C LYS A 258 17.79 -5.08 57.53
N LYS A 259 17.71 -3.90 58.13
CA LYS A 259 17.09 -3.70 59.45
C LYS A 259 15.62 -4.16 59.50
N VAL A 260 14.81 -3.94 58.46
CA VAL A 260 13.38 -4.29 58.45
C VAL A 260 13.11 -5.74 58.04
N CYS A 261 13.87 -6.30 57.09
CA CYS A 261 13.67 -7.66 56.58
C CYS A 261 14.43 -8.76 57.37
N GLN A 262 15.48 -8.42 58.12
CA GLN A 262 16.35 -9.41 58.80
C GLN A 262 15.66 -10.22 59.90
N ASN A 263 14.59 -9.69 60.51
CA ASN A 263 13.86 -10.35 61.60
C ASN A 263 12.48 -10.90 61.16
N GLN A 264 12.17 -10.91 59.86
CA GLN A 264 10.93 -11.48 59.33
C GLN A 264 11.08 -12.98 59.10
N GLU A 265 10.52 -13.81 60.00
CA GLU A 265 10.48 -15.27 59.85
C GLU A 265 9.56 -15.71 58.70
N SER A 266 8.45 -14.98 58.47
CA SER A 266 7.54 -15.14 57.34
C SER A 266 7.30 -13.80 56.61
N PRO A 267 6.95 -13.82 55.32
CA PRO A 267 6.54 -12.62 54.58
C PRO A 267 5.06 -12.26 54.85
N TYR A 268 4.69 -11.02 54.57
CA TYR A 268 3.31 -10.53 54.64
C TYR A 268 2.46 -11.11 53.50
N GLN A 269 1.42 -11.86 53.87
CA GLN A 269 0.50 -12.54 52.96
C GLN A 269 -0.94 -12.09 53.27
N PRO A 270 -1.39 -10.91 52.79
CA PRO A 270 -2.75 -10.45 53.01
C PRO A 270 -3.77 -11.36 52.31
N SER A 271 -4.92 -11.57 52.95
CA SER A 271 -5.93 -12.52 52.47
C SER A 271 -6.49 -12.16 51.08
N LYS A 272 -6.57 -10.87 50.73
CA LYS A 272 -7.00 -10.41 49.40
C LYS A 272 -5.97 -10.78 48.31
N LEU A 273 -4.68 -10.58 48.57
CA LEU A 273 -3.59 -10.98 47.68
C LEU A 273 -3.56 -12.50 47.50
N GLN A 274 -3.64 -13.26 48.60
CA GLN A 274 -3.60 -14.73 48.53
C GLN A 274 -4.81 -15.26 47.75
N LYS A 275 -6.03 -14.78 48.04
CA LYS A 275 -7.23 -15.17 47.29
C LYS A 275 -7.10 -14.85 45.79
N LEU A 276 -6.79 -13.60 45.42
CA LEU A 276 -6.67 -13.24 44.01
C LEU A 276 -5.51 -13.99 43.34
N SER A 277 -4.41 -14.25 44.05
CA SER A 277 -3.33 -15.10 43.57
C SER A 277 -3.85 -16.50 43.27
N ASP A 278 -4.53 -17.17 44.20
CA ASP A 278 -5.08 -18.51 44.01
C ASP A 278 -6.09 -18.56 42.85
N ASP A 279 -6.97 -17.55 42.75
CA ASP A 279 -7.98 -17.42 41.68
C ASP A 279 -7.34 -17.27 40.28
N ILE A 280 -6.16 -16.63 40.15
CA ILE A 280 -5.46 -16.44 38.85
C ILE A 280 -4.28 -17.39 38.59
N PHE A 281 -3.76 -18.08 39.61
CA PHE A 281 -2.44 -18.74 39.55
C PHE A 281 -2.32 -19.76 38.42
N SER A 282 -3.31 -20.63 38.27
CA SER A 282 -3.32 -21.67 37.23
C SER A 282 -3.33 -21.07 35.82
N TYR A 283 -4.13 -20.03 35.60
CA TYR A 283 -4.20 -19.33 34.32
C TYR A 283 -2.93 -18.53 34.01
N MET A 284 -2.28 -17.95 35.04
CA MET A 284 -1.01 -17.22 34.89
C MET A 284 0.16 -18.16 34.56
N GLU A 285 0.30 -19.30 35.25
CA GLU A 285 1.29 -20.33 34.89
C GLU A 285 1.02 -20.88 33.48
N GLU A 286 -0.24 -21.10 33.10
CA GLU A 286 -0.60 -21.55 31.75
C GLU A 286 -0.30 -20.49 30.67
N LYS A 287 -0.62 -19.21 30.91
CA LYS A 287 -0.26 -18.06 30.06
C LYS A 287 1.25 -17.96 29.87
N ILE A 288 2.04 -18.08 30.93
CA ILE A 288 3.51 -18.02 30.89
C ILE A 288 4.09 -19.24 30.14
N ARG A 289 3.56 -20.45 30.39
CA ARG A 289 3.97 -21.66 29.67
C ARG A 289 3.69 -21.55 28.16
N LYS A 290 2.50 -21.10 27.78
CA LYS A 290 2.12 -20.93 26.36
C LYS A 290 2.88 -19.78 25.68
N ARG A 291 3.14 -18.66 26.36
CA ARG A 291 3.97 -17.57 25.82
C ARG A 291 5.41 -18.02 25.53
N LYS A 292 6.00 -18.90 26.37
CA LYS A 292 7.30 -19.54 26.08
C LYS A 292 7.22 -20.52 24.90
N GLU A 293 6.20 -21.37 24.85
CA GLU A 293 5.99 -22.32 23.73
C GLU A 293 5.82 -21.57 22.38
N LEU A 294 5.10 -20.45 22.40
CA LEU A 294 4.94 -19.52 21.28
C LEU A 294 6.27 -18.90 20.84
N GLU A 295 7.10 -18.45 21.78
CA GLU A 295 8.43 -17.88 21.49
C GLU A 295 9.37 -18.93 20.85
N GLU A 296 9.39 -20.16 21.37
CA GLU A 296 10.16 -21.28 20.81
C GLU A 296 9.71 -21.69 19.40
N LYS A 297 8.40 -21.68 19.12
CA LYS A 297 7.85 -21.95 17.77
C LYS A 297 8.11 -20.79 16.80
N ARG A 298 7.93 -19.54 17.23
CA ARG A 298 8.32 -18.35 16.44
C ARG A 298 9.81 -18.38 16.06
N LYS A 299 10.69 -18.81 16.98
CA LYS A 299 12.12 -18.94 16.72
C LYS A 299 12.44 -20.02 15.68
N ARG A 300 11.77 -21.18 15.73
CA ARG A 300 11.86 -22.24 14.71
C ARG A 300 11.44 -21.75 13.32
N LEU A 301 10.33 -21.02 13.26
CA LEU A 301 9.77 -20.45 12.02
C LEU A 301 10.53 -19.22 11.48
N GLY A 302 11.58 -18.75 12.18
CA GLY A 302 12.37 -17.57 11.78
C GLY A 302 11.68 -16.22 12.00
N LEU A 303 10.63 -16.17 12.83
CA LEU A 303 9.75 -15.01 13.05
C LEU A 303 10.23 -14.09 14.19
N GLU A 304 11.55 -13.88 14.26
CA GLU A 304 12.19 -13.00 15.26
C GLU A 304 12.04 -11.51 14.87
N ILE A 305 11.59 -10.69 15.81
CA ILE A 305 11.49 -9.23 15.62
C ILE A 305 12.87 -8.61 15.81
N LYS A 306 13.39 -7.94 14.77
CA LYS A 306 14.54 -7.05 14.91
C LYS A 306 14.17 -5.88 15.82
N ARG A 307 14.74 -5.84 17.03
CA ARG A 307 14.62 -4.67 17.93
C ARG A 307 15.14 -3.42 17.21
N LYS A 308 14.42 -2.30 17.38
CA LYS A 308 14.93 -0.97 17.00
C LYS A 308 16.02 -0.55 17.98
N GLU A 309 17.27 -0.64 17.57
CA GLU A 309 18.37 0.10 18.21
C GLU A 309 18.48 1.49 17.57
N GLU A 310 17.74 2.46 18.09
CA GLU A 310 17.79 3.87 17.64
C GLU A 310 18.16 4.84 18.79
N VAL A 311 19.37 4.75 19.39
CA VAL A 311 20.11 5.92 19.92
C VAL A 311 21.65 5.69 19.89
N LYS A 312 22.28 5.97 18.75
CA LYS A 312 23.53 6.77 18.64
C LYS A 312 24.03 6.86 17.20
N VAL A 313 24.01 8.07 16.64
CA VAL A 313 24.41 8.35 15.26
C VAL A 313 25.88 8.77 15.22
N THR A 314 26.72 8.12 14.39
CA THR A 314 27.51 8.76 13.30
C THR A 314 28.63 7.87 12.74
N ASN A 315 28.71 7.84 11.41
CA ASN A 315 29.92 7.70 10.58
C ASN A 315 30.96 6.59 10.86
N ILE A 316 31.12 5.67 9.89
CA ILE A 316 32.37 5.58 9.10
C ILE A 316 32.13 4.89 7.72
N GLN A 317 32.43 5.67 6.68
CA GLN A 317 32.89 5.34 5.31
C GLN A 317 32.31 4.15 4.49
N VAL A 318 31.89 4.48 3.26
CA VAL A 318 31.68 3.57 2.13
C VAL A 318 32.96 3.46 1.29
N SER A 319 33.42 2.24 0.97
CA SER A 319 34.23 1.94 -0.23
C SER A 319 34.38 0.43 -0.52
N THR A 320 34.04 0.00 -1.75
CA THR A 320 34.65 -1.04 -2.63
C THR A 320 35.63 -2.10 -2.05
N ALA A 321 35.71 -3.35 -2.52
CA ALA A 321 34.98 -4.20 -3.50
C ALA A 321 35.52 -5.66 -3.33
N ILE A 322 35.06 -6.73 -4.00
CA ILE A 322 35.35 -7.19 -5.39
C ILE A 322 34.52 -8.46 -5.70
N LYS A 323 34.44 -8.82 -7.00
CA LYS A 323 33.74 -9.96 -7.63
C LYS A 323 34.25 -11.37 -7.23
N ASN A 324 33.60 -12.38 -7.82
CA ASN A 324 33.94 -13.81 -8.01
C ASN A 324 33.04 -14.77 -7.17
N ASP A 325 32.59 -15.93 -7.67
CA ASP A 325 32.89 -16.62 -8.95
C ASP A 325 31.63 -16.99 -9.77
N GLU A 326 31.69 -16.71 -11.08
CA GLU A 326 31.04 -17.52 -12.12
C GLU A 326 32.03 -17.62 -13.30
N ASN A 327 32.66 -18.78 -13.46
CA ASN A 327 33.15 -19.38 -14.72
C ASN A 327 34.05 -20.57 -14.39
N ASP A 328 33.66 -21.78 -14.78
CA ASP A 328 34.66 -22.82 -15.08
C ASP A 328 34.17 -23.76 -16.21
N PHE A 329 35.12 -24.34 -16.93
CA PHE A 329 34.97 -25.30 -18.03
C PHE A 329 34.17 -24.89 -19.28
N LYS A 330 34.86 -24.15 -20.17
CA LYS A 330 34.80 -24.42 -21.62
C LYS A 330 36.20 -24.69 -22.20
N GLY A 331 36.44 -25.95 -22.59
CA GLY A 331 37.33 -26.30 -23.69
C GLY A 331 38.79 -26.70 -23.38
N ILE A 332 39.05 -28.01 -23.36
CA ILE A 332 40.29 -28.61 -23.88
C ILE A 332 39.88 -29.76 -24.82
N SER A 333 40.63 -29.99 -25.90
CA SER A 333 40.30 -30.95 -26.95
C SER A 333 41.50 -31.78 -27.42
N GLN A 334 41.23 -33.07 -27.72
CA GLN A 334 42.02 -34.01 -28.55
C GLN A 334 43.24 -34.74 -27.95
N SER A 335 43.49 -35.92 -28.56
CA SER A 335 44.57 -36.91 -28.38
C SER A 335 44.57 -37.71 -27.05
N GLY A 336 44.68 -39.05 -27.05
CA GLY A 336 44.65 -39.99 -28.20
C GLY A 336 44.69 -41.47 -27.79
N THR A 337 44.44 -42.36 -28.77
CA THR A 337 45.08 -43.70 -29.02
C THR A 337 45.53 -44.57 -27.82
N GLU A 338 45.23 -45.88 -27.71
CA GLU A 338 44.62 -46.89 -28.61
C GLU A 338 44.32 -48.18 -27.78
N SER A 339 43.85 -49.37 -28.21
CA SER A 339 43.51 -50.08 -29.48
C SER A 339 42.48 -51.22 -29.10
N ASN A 340 42.09 -52.27 -29.85
CA ASN A 340 42.46 -52.85 -31.15
C ASN A 340 41.30 -53.71 -31.76
N GLU A 341 41.54 -54.28 -32.95
CA GLU A 341 41.06 -55.52 -33.63
C GLU A 341 40.08 -56.53 -32.95
N THR A 342 39.26 -57.33 -33.67
CA THR A 342 39.29 -57.75 -35.10
C THR A 342 37.91 -58.21 -35.65
N LYS A 343 37.63 -57.96 -36.97
CA LYS A 343 36.84 -58.75 -38.00
C LYS A 343 35.46 -59.40 -37.64
N LEU A 344 34.45 -59.54 -38.53
CA LEU A 344 34.34 -59.43 -40.00
C LEU A 344 32.88 -59.05 -40.44
N LEU A 345 32.71 -58.74 -41.74
CA LEU A 345 31.52 -58.65 -42.63
C LEU A 345 30.26 -59.52 -42.26
N SER A 346 29.01 -59.20 -42.64
CA SER A 346 28.38 -58.00 -43.27
C SER A 346 26.83 -58.15 -43.41
N GLN A 347 26.15 -57.04 -43.76
CA GLN A 347 24.78 -56.88 -44.32
C GLN A 347 23.56 -56.64 -43.38
N GLN A 348 22.86 -55.55 -43.74
CA GLN A 348 21.48 -55.06 -43.53
C GLN A 348 20.46 -55.88 -42.71
N GLU A 349 19.80 -55.21 -41.74
CA GLU A 349 18.45 -54.65 -41.90
C GLU A 349 18.11 -53.63 -40.78
N GLU A 350 17.01 -52.87 -40.90
CA GLU A 350 16.63 -51.80 -39.97
C GLU A 350 15.94 -52.28 -38.68
N LYS A 351 16.12 -51.56 -37.56
CA LYS A 351 15.07 -51.39 -36.52
C LYS A 351 15.22 -50.17 -35.60
N THR A 352 14.30 -49.23 -35.80
CA THR A 352 13.64 -48.29 -34.85
C THR A 352 14.46 -47.31 -33.98
N PRO A 353 14.13 -45.99 -34.00
CA PRO A 353 14.68 -44.96 -33.08
C PRO A 353 14.42 -45.16 -31.58
N VAL A 354 13.51 -46.07 -31.23
CA VAL A 354 12.91 -46.25 -29.89
C VAL A 354 13.96 -46.41 -28.78
N LEU A 355 15.06 -47.13 -29.01
CA LEU A 355 16.09 -47.36 -27.99
C LEU A 355 16.95 -46.13 -27.65
N LYS A 356 17.09 -45.16 -28.56
CA LYS A 356 17.70 -43.85 -28.24
C LYS A 356 16.75 -42.98 -27.41
N ILE A 357 15.45 -43.06 -27.70
CA ILE A 357 14.42 -42.37 -26.90
C ILE A 357 14.40 -42.95 -25.48
N PHE A 358 14.39 -44.28 -25.31
CA PHE A 358 14.36 -44.89 -23.96
C PHE A 358 15.57 -44.54 -23.08
N SER A 359 16.78 -44.39 -23.64
CA SER A 359 17.95 -44.00 -22.83
C SER A 359 17.95 -42.50 -22.46
N ALA A 360 17.46 -41.63 -23.35
CA ALA A 360 17.23 -40.21 -23.04
C ALA A 360 16.10 -40.04 -22.01
N VAL A 361 14.97 -40.73 -22.20
CA VAL A 361 13.83 -40.75 -21.27
C VAL A 361 14.26 -41.30 -19.91
N ARG A 362 15.13 -42.31 -19.84
CA ARG A 362 15.66 -42.83 -18.57
C ARG A 362 16.49 -41.79 -17.81
N LYS A 363 17.42 -41.09 -18.47
CA LYS A 363 18.16 -39.98 -17.84
C LYS A 363 17.29 -38.78 -17.48
N SER A 364 16.21 -38.54 -18.24
CA SER A 364 15.22 -37.52 -17.91
C SER A 364 14.34 -37.93 -16.72
N LEU A 365 13.98 -39.21 -16.62
CA LEU A 365 13.26 -39.80 -15.50
C LEU A 365 14.10 -39.77 -14.21
N GLU A 366 15.40 -40.09 -14.29
CA GLU A 366 16.34 -39.99 -13.17
C GLU A 366 16.41 -38.54 -12.64
N ARG A 367 16.56 -37.55 -13.55
CA ARG A 367 16.45 -36.12 -13.17
C ARG A 367 15.08 -35.72 -12.62
N SER A 368 13.99 -36.25 -13.18
CA SER A 368 12.64 -36.01 -12.67
C SER A 368 12.42 -36.66 -11.29
N GLY A 369 13.15 -37.73 -10.98
CA GLY A 369 13.17 -38.39 -9.69
C GLY A 369 13.79 -37.52 -8.62
N ASP A 370 14.96 -36.93 -8.90
CA ASP A 370 15.58 -35.94 -8.00
C ASP A 370 14.71 -34.70 -7.83
N ILE A 371 14.16 -34.15 -8.92
CA ILE A 371 13.26 -32.98 -8.85
C ILE A 371 12.01 -33.31 -8.04
N LYS A 372 11.29 -34.40 -8.35
CA LYS A 372 10.08 -34.81 -7.63
C LYS A 372 10.38 -35.15 -6.16
N THR A 373 11.56 -35.70 -5.85
CA THR A 373 12.00 -35.98 -4.48
C THR A 373 12.31 -34.69 -3.71
N ASN A 374 12.93 -33.70 -4.34
CA ASN A 374 13.27 -32.43 -3.71
C ASN A 374 12.04 -31.50 -3.58
N LEU A 375 11.16 -31.47 -4.58
CA LEU A 375 9.82 -30.87 -4.47
C LEU A 375 9.04 -31.51 -3.31
N LYS A 376 9.00 -32.86 -3.24
CA LYS A 376 8.33 -33.55 -2.14
C LYS A 376 8.92 -33.17 -0.78
N LYS A 377 10.26 -33.19 -0.61
CA LYS A 377 10.93 -32.72 0.62
C LYS A 377 10.51 -31.28 0.99
N ARG A 378 10.45 -30.35 0.04
CA ARG A 378 10.01 -28.97 0.32
C ARG A 378 8.52 -28.91 0.69
N THR A 379 7.64 -29.69 0.03
CA THR A 379 6.23 -29.77 0.45
C THR A 379 6.05 -30.39 1.83
N ASP A 380 6.86 -31.39 2.20
CA ASP A 380 6.78 -32.05 3.50
C ASP A 380 7.32 -31.12 4.61
N ILE A 381 8.38 -30.34 4.33
CA ILE A 381 8.85 -29.25 5.20
C ILE A 381 7.76 -28.16 5.35
N LEU A 382 7.17 -27.69 4.25
CA LEU A 382 6.14 -26.64 4.29
C LEU A 382 4.86 -27.08 5.00
N ARG A 383 4.46 -28.36 4.90
CA ARG A 383 3.35 -28.92 5.70
C ARG A 383 3.61 -28.78 7.19
N GLU A 384 4.83 -29.07 7.64
CA GLU A 384 5.22 -28.88 9.04
C GLU A 384 5.39 -27.40 9.41
N GLU A 385 5.89 -26.53 8.53
CA GLU A 385 5.92 -25.07 8.78
C GLU A 385 4.51 -24.45 8.90
N ILE A 386 3.56 -24.87 8.05
CA ILE A 386 2.15 -24.43 8.12
C ILE A 386 1.48 -24.95 9.38
N LYS A 387 1.70 -26.23 9.73
CA LYS A 387 1.21 -26.82 10.98
C LYS A 387 1.80 -26.15 12.22
N GLU A 388 3.09 -25.81 12.24
CA GLU A 388 3.67 -25.01 13.32
C GLU A 388 3.06 -23.60 13.38
N LEU A 389 2.64 -23.02 12.26
CA LEU A 389 1.90 -21.75 12.22
C LEU A 389 0.44 -21.87 12.70
N GLU A 390 -0.28 -22.94 12.35
CA GLU A 390 -1.60 -23.27 12.90
C GLU A 390 -1.51 -23.46 14.42
N GLU A 391 -0.50 -24.19 14.89
CA GLU A 391 -0.20 -24.35 16.32
C GLU A 391 0.17 -23.02 16.99
N VAL A 392 0.86 -22.11 16.30
CA VAL A 392 1.18 -20.75 16.78
C VAL A 392 -0.07 -19.87 16.85
N LYS A 393 -0.97 -19.93 15.86
CA LYS A 393 -2.26 -19.24 15.88
C LYS A 393 -3.11 -19.74 17.05
N LYS A 394 -3.26 -21.06 17.16
CA LYS A 394 -4.00 -21.72 18.25
C LYS A 394 -3.40 -21.41 19.62
N LEU A 395 -2.07 -21.40 19.77
CA LEU A 395 -1.41 -20.95 21.00
C LEU A 395 -1.71 -19.49 21.33
N LYS A 396 -1.80 -18.60 20.34
CA LYS A 396 -2.14 -17.19 20.56
C LYS A 396 -3.60 -16.99 20.96
N GLU A 397 -4.52 -17.71 20.32
CA GLU A 397 -5.94 -17.77 20.73
C GLU A 397 -6.08 -18.33 22.17
N GLU A 398 -5.36 -19.42 22.46
CA GLU A 398 -5.27 -20.02 23.81
C GLU A 398 -4.54 -19.16 24.84
N ILE A 399 -3.74 -18.17 24.44
CA ILE A 399 -3.16 -17.16 25.35
C ILE A 399 -4.22 -16.07 25.61
N ALA A 400 -4.92 -15.61 24.56
CA ALA A 400 -5.98 -14.62 24.69
C ALA A 400 -7.14 -15.11 25.57
N GLU A 401 -7.56 -16.37 25.45
CA GLU A 401 -8.56 -17.00 26.34
C GLU A 401 -8.13 -16.93 27.82
N LYS A 402 -6.84 -17.21 28.10
CA LYS A 402 -6.32 -17.16 29.48
C LYS A 402 -6.20 -15.73 29.97
N GLU A 403 -5.84 -14.79 29.09
CA GLU A 403 -5.79 -13.36 29.40
C GLU A 403 -7.18 -12.80 29.69
N GLU A 404 -8.20 -13.17 28.90
CA GLU A 404 -9.60 -12.87 29.19
C GLU A 404 -10.02 -13.46 30.56
N THR A 405 -9.69 -14.72 30.83
CA THR A 405 -10.02 -15.40 32.10
C THR A 405 -9.35 -14.72 33.31
N ILE A 406 -8.07 -14.34 33.18
CA ILE A 406 -7.33 -13.60 34.20
C ILE A 406 -7.97 -12.23 34.44
N ARG A 407 -8.25 -11.46 33.37
CA ARG A 407 -8.93 -10.16 33.47
C ARG A 407 -10.30 -10.28 34.13
N LYS A 408 -11.05 -11.36 33.84
CA LYS A 408 -12.34 -11.64 34.47
C LYS A 408 -12.23 -11.89 35.96
N GLU A 409 -11.34 -12.77 36.42
CA GLU A 409 -11.17 -13.04 37.85
C GLU A 409 -10.56 -11.83 38.61
N VAL A 410 -9.69 -11.06 37.98
CA VAL A 410 -9.18 -9.78 38.53
C VAL A 410 -10.29 -8.75 38.67
N LEU A 411 -11.12 -8.55 37.63
CA LEU A 411 -12.25 -7.62 37.68
C LEU A 411 -13.31 -8.06 38.71
N LYS A 412 -13.57 -9.36 38.80
CA LYS A 412 -14.43 -9.99 39.81
C LYS A 412 -13.88 -9.77 41.21
N HIS A 413 -12.58 -9.83 41.42
CA HIS A 413 -11.96 -9.49 42.70
C HIS A 413 -12.07 -8.00 43.02
N ILE A 414 -11.83 -7.10 42.05
CA ILE A 414 -12.09 -5.65 42.22
C ILE A 414 -13.56 -5.42 42.62
N PHE A 415 -14.51 -6.05 41.92
CA PHE A 415 -15.94 -5.91 42.21
C PHE A 415 -16.34 -6.47 43.58
N ASN A 416 -15.81 -7.64 43.98
CA ASN A 416 -16.00 -8.20 45.33
C ASN A 416 -15.46 -7.29 46.46
N ASN A 417 -14.61 -6.30 46.13
CA ASN A 417 -14.09 -5.29 47.05
C ASN A 417 -14.67 -3.89 46.80
N TYR A 418 -15.68 -3.75 45.91
CA TYR A 418 -16.21 -2.47 45.43
C TYR A 418 -16.54 -1.48 46.56
N ASN A 419 -17.23 -1.93 47.62
CA ASN A 419 -17.60 -1.05 48.73
C ASN A 419 -16.37 -0.48 49.48
N GLU A 420 -15.33 -1.29 49.70
CA GLU A 420 -14.06 -0.81 50.31
C GLU A 420 -13.26 0.10 49.37
N ILE A 421 -13.42 -0.06 48.04
CA ILE A 421 -12.78 0.80 47.04
C ILE A 421 -13.53 2.14 46.93
N ALA A 422 -14.87 2.12 46.89
CA ALA A 422 -15.73 3.29 46.73
C ALA A 422 -15.65 4.27 47.92
N GLU A 423 -15.34 3.77 49.13
CA GLU A 423 -15.06 4.60 50.31
C GLU A 423 -13.70 5.33 50.26
N VAL A 424 -12.80 4.95 49.34
CA VAL A 424 -11.46 5.55 49.20
C VAL A 424 -11.47 6.71 48.20
N ALA A 425 -10.73 7.78 48.53
CA ALA A 425 -10.53 8.92 47.65
C ALA A 425 -9.93 8.48 46.29
N GLY A 426 -10.60 8.83 45.18
CA GLY A 426 -10.25 8.38 43.83
C GLY A 426 -10.76 6.98 43.46
N GLY A 427 -11.32 6.21 44.39
CA GLY A 427 -11.81 4.84 44.15
C GLY A 427 -12.93 4.78 43.12
N ASN A 428 -13.94 5.64 43.22
CA ASN A 428 -15.00 5.74 42.21
C ASN A 428 -14.47 6.13 40.82
N THR A 429 -13.43 6.96 40.76
CA THR A 429 -12.77 7.33 39.49
C THR A 429 -11.99 6.16 38.89
N PHE A 430 -11.32 5.36 39.72
CA PHE A 430 -10.66 4.14 39.29
C PHE A 430 -11.67 3.08 38.80
N ILE A 431 -12.75 2.85 39.55
CA ILE A 431 -13.80 1.92 39.11
C ILE A 431 -14.42 2.42 37.79
N SER A 432 -14.74 3.71 37.65
CA SER A 432 -15.22 4.26 36.37
C SER A 432 -14.20 4.08 35.23
N SER A 433 -12.89 4.23 35.47
CA SER A 433 -11.87 3.94 34.44
C SER A 433 -11.81 2.47 34.00
N ILE A 434 -12.48 1.57 34.73
CA ILE A 434 -12.54 0.12 34.46
C ILE A 434 -13.94 -0.34 33.98
N VAL A 435 -15.04 0.30 34.39
CA VAL A 435 -16.39 -0.07 33.91
C VAL A 435 -17.02 0.93 32.94
N GLY A 436 -16.50 2.15 32.88
CA GLY A 436 -17.06 3.30 32.16
C GLY A 436 -18.15 4.05 32.96
N ASP A 437 -18.19 5.38 32.83
CA ASP A 437 -19.18 6.26 33.48
C ASP A 437 -20.65 5.92 33.15
N SER A 438 -20.89 5.08 32.13
CA SER A 438 -22.22 4.68 31.66
C SER A 438 -22.81 3.44 32.34
N VAL A 439 -22.06 2.74 33.21
CA VAL A 439 -22.52 1.52 33.88
C VAL A 439 -23.12 1.83 35.25
N ASP A 440 -24.39 1.47 35.46
CA ASP A 440 -25.07 1.66 36.75
C ASP A 440 -24.63 0.58 37.77
N LEU A 441 -23.64 0.93 38.59
CA LEU A 441 -23.11 0.10 39.66
C LEU A 441 -24.09 -0.14 40.82
N SER A 442 -25.23 0.57 40.89
CA SER A 442 -26.10 0.57 42.08
C SER A 442 -26.91 -0.71 42.31
N ASN A 443 -26.96 -1.63 41.35
CA ASN A 443 -27.78 -2.86 41.40
C ASN A 443 -27.01 -4.17 41.12
N ILE A 444 -25.67 -4.13 40.96
CA ILE A 444 -24.90 -5.27 40.40
C ILE A 444 -24.67 -6.43 41.39
N ASP A 445 -25.03 -6.29 42.67
CA ASP A 445 -24.90 -7.26 43.77
C ASP A 445 -25.37 -8.71 43.49
N ASN A 446 -26.12 -8.95 42.40
CA ASN A 446 -26.65 -10.27 42.04
C ASN A 446 -26.13 -10.85 40.70
N ASN A 447 -25.37 -10.13 39.86
CA ASN A 447 -24.98 -10.67 38.54
C ASN A 447 -23.67 -10.09 37.94
N PHE A 448 -22.52 -10.59 38.40
CA PHE A 448 -21.21 -10.22 37.82
C PHE A 448 -21.05 -10.67 36.35
N ASP A 449 -21.63 -11.80 35.94
CA ASP A 449 -21.51 -12.30 34.56
C ASP A 449 -22.26 -11.41 33.55
N GLU A 450 -23.32 -10.72 33.97
CA GLU A 450 -24.01 -9.72 33.14
C GLU A 450 -23.18 -8.44 32.97
N LEU A 451 -22.52 -7.96 34.02
CA LEU A 451 -21.52 -6.88 33.90
C LEU A 451 -20.38 -7.29 32.95
N TRP A 452 -19.85 -8.51 33.09
CA TRP A 452 -18.80 -9.02 32.20
C TRP A 452 -19.23 -8.99 30.72
N ASN A 453 -20.45 -9.49 30.43
CA ASN A 453 -20.98 -9.54 29.07
C ASN A 453 -21.22 -8.14 28.49
N GLN A 454 -21.73 -7.19 29.27
CA GLN A 454 -21.92 -5.79 28.83
C GLN A 454 -20.58 -5.13 28.44
N LEU A 455 -19.52 -5.35 29.23
CA LEU A 455 -18.18 -4.82 28.93
C LEU A 455 -17.60 -5.46 27.65
N GLN A 456 -17.82 -6.76 27.43
CA GLN A 456 -17.44 -7.49 26.22
C GLN A 456 -18.24 -7.11 24.96
N GLU A 457 -19.44 -6.54 25.09
CA GLU A 457 -20.17 -5.97 23.94
C GLU A 457 -19.64 -4.59 23.54
N LEU A 458 -19.20 -3.77 24.51
CA LEU A 458 -18.58 -2.47 24.24
C LEU A 458 -17.24 -2.61 23.50
N GLU A 459 -16.41 -3.60 23.84
CA GLU A 459 -15.12 -3.88 23.18
C GLU A 459 -15.23 -4.17 21.68
N LYS A 460 -16.36 -4.73 21.23
CA LYS A 460 -16.60 -5.02 19.80
C LYS A 460 -16.83 -3.76 18.95
N SER A 461 -16.80 -2.58 19.55
CA SER A 461 -16.97 -1.28 18.88
C SER A 461 -15.69 -0.44 18.75
N SER A 462 -14.56 -0.87 19.32
CA SER A 462 -13.29 -0.12 19.32
C SER A 462 -12.22 -0.75 18.44
N GLU A 463 -11.96 -0.16 17.27
CA GLU A 463 -10.82 -0.48 16.39
C GLU A 463 -9.51 0.09 16.96
N ASP A 464 -8.90 -0.58 17.95
CA ASP A 464 -7.66 -0.06 18.58
C ASP A 464 -6.75 -1.15 19.20
N LYS A 465 -6.43 -2.18 18.41
CA LYS A 465 -5.58 -3.34 18.79
C LYS A 465 -4.09 -3.15 18.45
N GLU A 466 -3.46 -2.12 19.01
CA GLU A 466 -2.00 -2.10 19.12
C GLU A 466 -1.55 -2.84 20.39
N ASP A 467 -0.78 -3.92 20.24
CA ASP A 467 -0.12 -4.63 21.34
C ASP A 467 1.36 -4.85 20.99
N LEU A 468 2.22 -3.98 21.52
CA LEU A 468 3.62 -3.81 21.12
C LEU A 468 4.53 -4.94 21.66
N MET A 469 4.54 -6.12 21.00
CA MET A 469 5.75 -6.99 20.81
C MET A 469 5.49 -8.36 20.15
N ILE A 470 4.25 -8.72 19.78
CA ILE A 470 3.93 -10.03 19.20
C ILE A 470 3.20 -9.85 17.87
N LEU A 471 3.62 -10.59 16.83
CA LEU A 471 2.96 -10.61 15.52
C LEU A 471 1.43 -10.73 15.68
N SER A 472 0.69 -9.86 15.00
CA SER A 472 -0.78 -9.82 15.01
C SER A 472 -1.39 -11.17 14.56
N LEU A 473 -2.67 -11.43 14.85
CA LEU A 473 -3.32 -12.64 14.31
C LEU A 473 -3.37 -12.59 12.78
N GLU A 474 -3.58 -11.40 12.22
CA GLU A 474 -3.58 -11.14 10.77
C GLU A 474 -2.17 -11.32 10.17
N GLU A 475 -1.11 -10.90 10.89
CA GLU A 475 0.28 -11.15 10.45
C GLU A 475 0.63 -12.66 10.45
N ILE A 476 0.10 -13.42 11.41
CA ILE A 476 0.22 -14.89 11.41
C ILE A 476 -0.57 -15.48 10.24
N GLU A 477 -1.80 -15.02 9.98
CA GLU A 477 -2.63 -15.48 8.85
C GLU A 477 -1.96 -15.18 7.49
N VAL A 478 -1.46 -13.96 7.26
CA VAL A 478 -0.74 -13.58 6.03
C VAL A 478 0.50 -14.45 5.79
N GLU A 479 1.26 -14.74 6.85
CA GLU A 479 2.50 -15.52 6.81
C GLU A 479 2.23 -17.04 6.71
N THR A 480 1.03 -17.49 7.10
CA THR A 480 0.44 -18.81 6.79
C THR A 480 -0.01 -18.89 5.33
N GLU A 481 -0.90 -18.00 4.87
CA GLU A 481 -1.38 -17.96 3.46
C GLU A 481 -0.20 -17.94 2.47
N LYS A 482 0.90 -17.28 2.83
CA LYS A 482 2.13 -17.21 2.03
C LYS A 482 2.79 -18.58 1.87
N ARG A 483 2.87 -19.39 2.93
CA ARG A 483 3.37 -20.77 2.87
C ARG A 483 2.36 -21.72 2.25
N GLU A 484 1.07 -21.54 2.49
CA GLU A 484 0.02 -22.27 1.80
C GLU A 484 0.11 -22.04 0.28
N ARG A 485 0.32 -20.79 -0.17
CA ARG A 485 0.57 -20.47 -1.58
C ARG A 485 1.84 -21.16 -2.11
N GLU A 486 2.94 -21.21 -1.35
CA GLU A 486 4.14 -21.96 -1.73
C GLU A 486 3.86 -23.48 -1.83
N LEU A 487 3.16 -24.05 -0.83
CA LEU A 487 2.78 -25.47 -0.79
C LEU A 487 1.81 -25.83 -1.92
N ILE A 488 0.83 -24.98 -2.22
CA ILE A 488 -0.11 -25.13 -3.34
C ILE A 488 0.66 -25.15 -4.66
N GLU A 489 1.60 -24.21 -4.86
CA GLU A 489 2.37 -24.14 -6.11
C GLU A 489 3.29 -25.35 -6.31
N LEU A 490 3.94 -25.81 -5.24
CA LEU A 490 4.74 -27.05 -5.26
C LEU A 490 3.87 -28.30 -5.40
N ASN A 491 2.66 -28.34 -4.84
CA ASN A 491 1.70 -29.42 -5.04
C ASN A 491 1.19 -29.47 -6.49
N LYS A 492 0.94 -28.33 -7.15
CA LYS A 492 0.65 -28.29 -8.61
C LYS A 492 1.77 -28.95 -9.42
N GLN A 493 3.03 -28.65 -9.08
CA GLN A 493 4.21 -29.25 -9.72
C GLN A 493 4.38 -30.75 -9.42
N LEU A 494 3.70 -31.27 -8.39
CA LEU A 494 3.67 -32.69 -8.02
C LEU A 494 2.49 -33.47 -8.61
N LEU A 495 1.40 -32.78 -8.98
CA LEU A 495 0.09 -33.35 -9.31
C LEU A 495 0.05 -33.96 -10.72
N ASN A 496 -0.44 -35.19 -10.84
CA ASN A 496 -0.67 -35.85 -12.12
C ASN A 496 -2.18 -35.83 -12.45
N TYR A 497 -2.55 -35.10 -13.51
CA TYR A 497 -3.93 -34.76 -13.87
C TYR A 497 -4.90 -35.96 -14.02
N LYS A 498 -4.37 -37.18 -14.18
CA LYS A 498 -5.18 -38.40 -14.36
C LYS A 498 -5.80 -38.97 -13.08
N GLU A 499 -5.27 -38.67 -11.90
CA GLU A 499 -5.70 -39.35 -10.67
C GLU A 499 -6.94 -38.70 -10.06
N VAL A 500 -6.98 -37.36 -9.94
CA VAL A 500 -8.12 -36.60 -9.39
C VAL A 500 -9.41 -36.83 -10.19
N PHE A 501 -9.33 -36.80 -11.52
CA PHE A 501 -10.47 -37.01 -12.42
C PHE A 501 -11.10 -38.41 -12.27
N GLY A 502 -10.32 -39.39 -11.80
CA GLY A 502 -10.76 -40.78 -11.62
C GLY A 502 -11.61 -41.02 -10.37
N GLU A 503 -11.61 -40.14 -9.38
CA GLU A 503 -12.45 -40.30 -8.17
C GLU A 503 -13.83 -39.66 -8.32
N TRP A 504 -13.94 -38.49 -8.96
CA TRP A 504 -15.22 -37.80 -9.16
C TRP A 504 -16.23 -38.63 -9.95
N GLN A 505 -15.80 -39.31 -11.03
CA GLN A 505 -16.68 -40.18 -11.82
C GLN A 505 -17.23 -41.38 -11.03
N LYS A 506 -16.60 -41.79 -9.91
CA LYS A 506 -17.10 -42.87 -9.05
C LYS A 506 -18.22 -42.42 -8.11
N GLN A 507 -18.38 -41.12 -7.88
CA GLN A 507 -19.38 -40.57 -6.95
C GLN A 507 -20.68 -40.13 -7.65
N GLY A 508 -20.75 -40.23 -8.98
CA GLY A 508 -22.00 -40.20 -9.74
C GLY A 508 -22.48 -38.84 -10.25
N PHE A 509 -21.71 -37.77 -10.03
CA PHE A 509 -22.01 -36.43 -10.57
C PHE A 509 -21.61 -36.32 -12.06
N SER A 510 -22.41 -35.61 -12.84
CA SER A 510 -22.07 -35.24 -14.22
C SER A 510 -21.19 -33.97 -14.25
N ILE A 511 -20.50 -33.75 -15.38
CA ILE A 511 -19.68 -32.54 -15.58
C ILE A 511 -20.57 -31.31 -15.76
N GLU A 512 -21.76 -31.48 -16.33
CA GLU A 512 -22.76 -30.43 -16.51
C GLU A 512 -23.30 -29.93 -15.15
N GLU A 513 -23.69 -30.83 -14.25
CA GLU A 513 -24.27 -30.48 -12.93
C GLU A 513 -23.34 -29.59 -12.08
N VAL A 514 -22.05 -29.96 -12.01
CA VAL A 514 -21.03 -29.20 -11.25
C VAL A 514 -20.80 -27.81 -11.86
N ASN A 515 -20.86 -27.70 -13.20
CA ASN A 515 -20.70 -26.43 -13.90
C ASN A 515 -21.93 -25.51 -13.74
N GLU A 516 -23.15 -26.04 -13.71
CA GLU A 516 -24.35 -25.23 -13.43
C GLU A 516 -24.29 -24.56 -12.06
N TRP A 517 -23.85 -25.27 -11.02
CA TRP A 517 -23.74 -24.72 -9.66
C TRP A 517 -22.61 -23.70 -9.51
N ALA A 518 -21.46 -23.94 -10.15
CA ALA A 518 -20.35 -22.97 -10.22
C ALA A 518 -20.79 -21.67 -10.91
N ASN A 519 -21.53 -21.76 -12.01
CA ASN A 519 -22.07 -20.62 -12.75
C ASN A 519 -23.12 -19.84 -11.94
N ALA A 520 -24.04 -20.54 -11.25
CA ALA A 520 -25.07 -19.92 -10.40
C ALA A 520 -24.46 -19.11 -9.22
N LEU A 521 -23.32 -19.55 -8.70
CA LEU A 521 -22.60 -18.91 -7.59
C LEU A 521 -21.48 -17.96 -8.06
N ARG A 522 -21.22 -17.87 -9.37
CA ARG A 522 -20.13 -17.09 -9.99
C ARG A 522 -18.75 -17.34 -9.36
N ARG A 523 -18.44 -18.58 -8.96
CA ARG A 523 -17.10 -18.98 -8.48
C ARG A 523 -16.72 -20.38 -8.94
N SER A 524 -15.43 -20.61 -9.15
CA SER A 524 -14.87 -21.95 -9.36
C SER A 524 -15.02 -22.81 -8.10
N PHE A 525 -15.39 -24.08 -8.29
CA PHE A 525 -15.50 -25.07 -7.22
C PHE A 525 -14.14 -25.70 -6.88
N ASN A 526 -13.86 -25.93 -5.60
CA ASN A 526 -12.67 -26.64 -5.11
C ASN A 526 -13.05 -28.05 -4.63
N PRO A 527 -12.42 -29.13 -5.14
CA PRO A 527 -12.70 -30.51 -4.76
C PRO A 527 -12.74 -30.80 -3.26
N GLU A 528 -11.85 -30.19 -2.49
CA GLU A 528 -11.61 -30.56 -1.09
C GLU A 528 -12.42 -29.68 -0.12
N ASN A 529 -12.56 -28.39 -0.43
CA ASN A 529 -13.21 -27.43 0.47
C ASN A 529 -14.75 -27.43 0.33
N ASP A 530 -15.28 -27.61 -0.89
CA ASP A 530 -16.72 -27.42 -1.14
C ASP A 530 -17.59 -28.66 -0.86
N ALA A 531 -16.98 -29.79 -0.47
CA ALA A 531 -17.69 -31.04 -0.18
C ALA A 531 -18.74 -30.89 0.95
N LEU A 532 -18.42 -30.12 2.00
CA LEU A 532 -19.35 -29.82 3.11
C LEU A 532 -20.50 -28.89 2.66
N PHE A 533 -20.23 -27.98 1.72
CA PHE A 533 -21.23 -27.06 1.18
C PHE A 533 -22.23 -27.80 0.27
N CYS A 534 -21.77 -28.75 -0.54
CA CYS A 534 -22.64 -29.68 -1.28
C CYS A 534 -23.46 -30.60 -0.37
N ALA A 535 -22.92 -31.02 0.79
CA ALA A 535 -23.69 -31.78 1.77
C ALA A 535 -24.82 -30.93 2.38
N TRP A 536 -24.55 -29.66 2.73
CA TRP A 536 -25.55 -28.75 3.30
C TRP A 536 -26.69 -28.39 2.32
N LEU A 537 -26.38 -28.15 1.04
CA LEU A 537 -27.38 -27.85 0.00
C LEU A 537 -28.38 -29.00 -0.27
N ARG A 538 -28.13 -30.19 0.27
CA ARG A 538 -28.97 -31.37 0.08
C ARG A 538 -30.26 -31.35 0.92
N ASP A 539 -30.21 -30.72 2.10
CA ASP A 539 -31.10 -31.08 3.22
C ASP A 539 -32.28 -30.13 3.46
N ASP A 540 -32.25 -28.86 3.04
CA ASP A 540 -33.36 -27.91 3.26
C ASP A 540 -33.99 -27.38 1.95
N LYS A 541 -35.33 -27.32 1.92
CA LYS A 541 -36.16 -27.00 0.75
C LYS A 541 -37.45 -26.24 1.13
N LYS A 542 -37.33 -25.02 1.66
CA LYS A 542 -38.17 -23.81 1.36
C LYS A 542 -37.99 -22.68 2.38
N LEU A 543 -37.37 -21.57 1.96
CA LEU A 543 -37.71 -20.15 2.28
C LEU A 543 -36.69 -19.22 1.60
N THR A 544 -36.94 -17.91 1.51
CA THR A 544 -36.05 -16.97 0.78
C THR A 544 -35.61 -15.77 1.62
N THR A 545 -34.30 -15.51 1.60
CA THR A 545 -33.55 -14.61 2.51
C THR A 545 -33.89 -13.12 2.37
N LYS A 546 -34.58 -12.73 1.29
CA LYS A 546 -34.60 -11.34 0.80
C LYS A 546 -35.52 -10.38 1.56
N VAL A 547 -36.46 -10.88 2.37
CA VAL A 547 -37.46 -10.05 3.06
C VAL A 547 -36.95 -9.54 4.41
N VAL A 548 -36.28 -10.40 5.19
CA VAL A 548 -35.82 -10.09 6.56
C VAL A 548 -34.73 -9.02 6.57
N LEU A 549 -33.83 -9.06 5.59
CA LEU A 549 -32.63 -8.22 5.55
C LEU A 549 -32.94 -6.72 5.42
N ASN A 550 -33.97 -6.35 4.65
CA ASN A 550 -34.24 -4.95 4.32
C ASN A 550 -34.80 -4.14 5.50
N TYR A 551 -35.71 -4.72 6.29
CA TYR A 551 -36.45 -3.98 7.33
C TYR A 551 -35.55 -3.52 8.50
N VAL A 552 -34.55 -4.33 8.85
CA VAL A 552 -33.60 -4.04 9.94
C VAL A 552 -32.65 -2.89 9.56
N ILE A 553 -32.29 -2.77 8.28
CA ILE A 553 -31.27 -1.83 7.81
C ILE A 553 -31.75 -0.37 7.82
N GLU A 554 -33.05 -0.10 7.59
CA GLU A 554 -33.54 1.29 7.53
C GLU A 554 -33.69 1.91 8.93
N SER A 555 -34.27 1.17 9.88
CA SER A 555 -34.47 1.64 11.27
C SER A 555 -33.17 2.08 11.96
N ILE A 556 -32.05 1.41 11.65
CA ILE A 556 -30.72 1.69 12.25
C ILE A 556 -30.08 2.97 11.67
N LYS A 557 -30.44 3.39 10.44
CA LYS A 557 -29.89 4.62 9.83
C LYS A 557 -30.48 5.86 10.50
N GLN A 558 -31.79 5.90 10.64
CA GLN A 558 -32.54 7.08 11.09
C GLN A 558 -32.11 7.53 12.51
N LEU A 559 -31.89 6.58 13.42
CA LEU A 559 -31.41 6.86 14.78
C LEU A 559 -29.95 7.35 14.84
N LYS A 560 -29.11 7.01 13.85
CA LYS A 560 -27.73 7.53 13.79
C LYS A 560 -27.71 8.99 13.34
N GLU A 561 -28.53 9.35 12.37
CA GLU A 561 -28.56 10.71 11.78
C GLU A 561 -28.91 11.79 12.82
N GLU A 562 -29.85 11.53 13.73
CA GLU A 562 -30.20 12.46 14.81
C GLU A 562 -29.05 12.66 15.82
N TYR A 563 -28.40 11.58 16.26
CA TYR A 563 -27.30 11.65 17.23
C TYR A 563 -26.08 12.43 16.70
N TYR A 564 -25.70 12.20 15.44
CA TYR A 564 -24.59 12.95 14.82
C TYR A 564 -24.91 14.45 14.68
N SER A 565 -26.17 14.81 14.42
CA SER A 565 -26.62 16.21 14.30
C SER A 565 -26.47 17.02 15.59
N GLU A 566 -26.68 16.41 16.76
CA GLU A 566 -26.52 17.10 18.05
C GLU A 566 -25.04 17.23 18.45
N LYS A 567 -24.24 16.17 18.25
CA LYS A 567 -22.81 16.18 18.60
C LYS A 567 -22.04 17.28 17.84
N VAL A 568 -22.23 17.37 16.53
CA VAL A 568 -21.51 18.34 15.67
C VAL A 568 -21.76 19.80 16.08
N LYS A 569 -22.94 20.12 16.65
CA LYS A 569 -23.22 21.46 17.18
C LYS A 569 -22.46 21.75 18.48
N LYS A 570 -22.36 20.78 19.39
CA LYS A 570 -21.59 20.91 20.64
C LYS A 570 -20.09 21.06 20.37
N ASP A 571 -19.57 20.29 19.41
CA ASP A 571 -18.18 20.38 18.97
C ASP A 571 -17.88 21.77 18.34
N PHE A 572 -18.80 22.31 17.53
CA PHE A 572 -18.71 23.68 16.99
C PHE A 572 -18.72 24.75 18.09
N GLU A 573 -19.62 24.66 19.07
CA GLU A 573 -19.68 25.61 20.19
C GLU A 573 -18.41 25.63 21.04
N LEU A 574 -17.76 24.48 21.24
CA LEU A 574 -16.49 24.40 21.95
C LEU A 574 -15.36 25.03 21.13
N LEU A 575 -15.31 24.74 19.83
CA LEU A 575 -14.33 25.29 18.90
C LEU A 575 -14.42 26.83 18.79
N LEU A 576 -15.64 27.37 18.77
CA LEU A 576 -15.90 28.81 18.78
C LEU A 576 -15.29 29.49 20.00
N LYS A 577 -15.51 28.95 21.21
CA LYS A 577 -14.97 29.49 22.47
C LYS A 577 -13.44 29.50 22.47
N SER A 578 -12.80 28.44 21.96
CA SER A 578 -11.34 28.39 21.81
C SER A 578 -10.81 29.39 20.78
N ALA A 579 -11.49 29.55 19.64
CA ALA A 579 -11.11 30.54 18.63
C ALA A 579 -11.26 31.99 19.11
N GLU A 580 -12.28 32.28 19.93
CA GLU A 580 -12.49 33.57 20.60
C GLU A 580 -11.44 33.87 21.68
N SER A 581 -10.95 32.84 22.39
CA SER A 581 -9.83 32.97 23.33
C SER A 581 -8.44 33.19 22.68
N GLY A 582 -8.35 33.13 21.34
CA GLY A 582 -7.13 33.43 20.59
C GLY A 582 -6.30 32.23 20.14
N ASP A 583 -6.83 31.01 20.17
CA ASP A 583 -6.12 29.85 19.59
C ASP A 583 -6.13 29.92 18.05
N SER A 584 -4.96 30.11 17.43
CA SER A 584 -4.82 30.20 15.96
C SER A 584 -5.19 28.93 15.21
N LEU A 585 -5.04 27.74 15.82
CA LEU A 585 -5.45 26.46 15.25
C LEU A 585 -6.96 26.28 15.37
N ALA A 586 -7.56 26.71 16.48
CA ALA A 586 -9.01 26.75 16.63
C ALA A 586 -9.64 27.73 15.63
N GLN A 587 -9.04 28.90 15.41
CA GLN A 587 -9.47 29.86 14.39
C GLN A 587 -9.36 29.29 12.96
N TYR A 588 -8.26 28.60 12.63
CA TYR A 588 -8.13 27.89 11.36
C TYR A 588 -9.26 26.85 11.17
N LYS A 589 -9.48 25.98 12.17
CA LYS A 589 -10.53 24.94 12.13
C LYS A 589 -11.94 25.54 12.06
N LEU A 590 -12.19 26.64 12.77
CA LEU A 590 -13.48 27.34 12.74
C LEU A 590 -13.73 27.99 11.36
N GLY A 591 -12.65 28.41 10.68
CA GLY A 591 -12.70 28.80 9.27
C GLY A 591 -13.18 27.65 8.37
N ASP A 592 -12.63 26.43 8.55
CA ASP A 592 -13.12 25.22 7.86
C ASP A 592 -14.60 24.94 8.19
N CYS A 593 -15.02 25.04 9.46
CA CYS A 593 -16.43 24.86 9.83
C CYS A 593 -17.38 25.84 9.13
N TYR A 594 -17.00 27.11 9.00
CA TYR A 594 -17.78 28.11 8.25
C TYR A 594 -17.73 27.90 6.73
N LEU A 595 -16.63 27.38 6.18
CA LEU A 595 -16.48 27.11 4.75
C LEU A 595 -17.32 25.91 4.28
N ASP A 596 -17.41 24.89 5.12
CA ASP A 596 -18.04 23.59 4.80
C ASP A 596 -19.44 23.43 5.43
N GLY A 597 -19.86 24.32 6.33
CA GLY A 597 -21.18 24.27 6.98
C GLY A 597 -21.27 23.27 8.15
N ILE A 598 -20.14 23.03 8.83
CA ILE A 598 -20.04 22.02 9.90
C ILE A 598 -20.50 22.64 11.23
N GLY A 599 -21.71 22.28 11.67
CA GLY A 599 -22.32 22.77 12.92
C GLY A 599 -22.94 24.16 12.84
N VAL A 600 -22.76 24.86 11.71
CA VAL A 600 -23.22 26.22 11.46
C VAL A 600 -23.64 26.37 9.99
N GLU A 601 -24.46 27.38 9.67
CA GLU A 601 -24.74 27.74 8.29
C GLU A 601 -23.44 28.18 7.58
N LYS A 602 -23.25 27.73 6.33
CA LYS A 602 -22.07 28.04 5.53
C LYS A 602 -21.94 29.55 5.27
N ASP A 603 -20.78 30.11 5.58
CA ASP A 603 -20.45 31.52 5.41
C ASP A 603 -18.97 31.70 5.02
N GLU A 604 -18.73 31.87 3.73
CA GLU A 604 -17.36 31.99 3.19
C GLU A 604 -16.66 33.28 3.65
N TYR A 605 -17.40 34.34 3.99
CA TYR A 605 -16.84 35.60 4.51
C TYR A 605 -16.38 35.42 5.96
N ARG A 606 -17.18 34.78 6.82
CA ARG A 606 -16.73 34.41 8.17
C ARG A 606 -15.56 33.44 8.13
N ALA A 607 -15.55 32.48 7.20
CA ALA A 607 -14.40 31.59 6.98
C ALA A 607 -13.12 32.37 6.69
N PHE A 608 -13.15 33.27 5.70
CA PHE A 608 -12.04 34.17 5.35
C PHE A 608 -11.57 35.01 6.55
N VAL A 609 -12.48 35.59 7.34
CA VAL A 609 -12.15 36.38 8.54
C VAL A 609 -11.43 35.54 9.60
N TYR A 610 -11.82 34.28 9.82
CA TYR A 610 -11.16 33.41 10.78
C TYR A 610 -9.82 32.85 10.27
N TYR A 611 -9.69 32.55 8.97
CA TYR A 611 -8.40 32.23 8.36
C TYR A 611 -7.42 33.41 8.43
N MET A 612 -7.89 34.65 8.22
CA MET A 612 -7.08 35.86 8.38
C MET A 612 -6.55 36.02 9.82
N LYS A 613 -7.40 35.91 10.84
CA LYS A 613 -6.96 35.94 12.25
C LYS A 613 -5.87 34.89 12.53
N SER A 614 -6.08 33.67 12.06
CA SER A 614 -5.12 32.56 12.19
C SER A 614 -3.78 32.88 11.48
N ALA A 615 -3.83 33.42 10.26
CA ALA A 615 -2.66 33.81 9.48
C ALA A 615 -1.88 34.98 10.12
N ASP A 616 -2.57 35.97 10.68
CA ASP A 616 -1.97 37.11 11.37
C ASP A 616 -1.27 36.69 12.68
N MET A 617 -1.72 35.60 13.31
CA MET A 617 -1.04 34.93 14.43
C MET A 617 0.11 34.00 13.99
N GLY A 618 0.50 34.00 12.71
CA GLY A 618 1.64 33.24 12.18
C GLY A 618 1.34 31.81 11.75
N ASN A 619 0.07 31.37 11.77
CA ASN A 619 -0.30 30.00 11.43
C ASN A 619 -0.18 29.74 9.91
N SER A 620 0.69 28.80 9.51
CA SER A 620 0.95 28.53 8.08
C SER A 620 -0.22 27.88 7.35
N ASN A 621 -1.11 27.17 8.05
CA ASN A 621 -2.36 26.64 7.47
C ASN A 621 -3.41 27.75 7.32
N GLY A 622 -3.47 28.71 8.25
CA GLY A 622 -4.23 29.94 8.09
C GLY A 622 -3.77 30.73 6.86
N MET A 623 -2.46 30.93 6.70
CA MET A 623 -1.89 31.60 5.52
C MET A 623 -2.19 30.87 4.21
N LEU A 624 -2.14 29.53 4.18
CA LEU A 624 -2.52 28.72 3.03
C LEU A 624 -3.98 28.99 2.62
N LYS A 625 -4.92 28.89 3.57
CA LYS A 625 -6.35 29.13 3.34
C LYS A 625 -6.67 30.57 2.93
N VAL A 626 -5.96 31.57 3.46
CA VAL A 626 -6.04 32.96 2.96
C VAL A 626 -5.59 33.06 1.50
N GLY A 627 -4.56 32.30 1.11
CA GLY A 627 -4.15 32.17 -0.29
C GLY A 627 -5.28 31.59 -1.17
N ASP A 628 -5.92 30.51 -0.71
CA ASP A 628 -7.05 29.86 -1.39
C ASP A 628 -8.26 30.81 -1.54
N CYS A 629 -8.62 31.56 -0.48
CA CYS A 629 -9.67 32.57 -0.53
C CYS A 629 -9.41 33.61 -1.63
N TYR A 630 -8.17 34.15 -1.72
CA TYR A 630 -7.81 35.10 -2.78
C TYR A 630 -7.71 34.47 -4.18
N GLN A 631 -7.35 33.18 -4.29
CA GLN A 631 -7.27 32.48 -5.57
C GLN A 631 -8.65 32.13 -6.14
N TYR A 632 -9.55 31.61 -5.30
CA TYR A 632 -10.85 31.10 -5.70
C TYR A 632 -12.02 32.08 -5.49
N GLY A 633 -11.80 33.16 -4.75
CA GLY A 633 -12.80 34.19 -4.46
C GLY A 633 -13.77 33.84 -3.34
N ALA A 634 -13.38 32.94 -2.44
CA ALA A 634 -14.22 32.50 -1.32
C ALA A 634 -14.17 33.55 -0.20
N GLY A 635 -15.29 34.24 0.03
CA GLY A 635 -15.43 35.31 1.03
C GLY A 635 -14.70 36.63 0.73
N VAL A 636 -13.95 36.72 -0.38
CA VAL A 636 -13.14 37.89 -0.74
C VAL A 636 -13.02 38.03 -2.26
N GLU A 637 -12.76 39.23 -2.77
CA GLU A 637 -12.48 39.44 -4.20
C GLU A 637 -11.19 38.72 -4.64
N LYS A 638 -11.20 38.17 -5.86
CA LYS A 638 -10.09 37.39 -6.42
C LYS A 638 -8.85 38.24 -6.65
N ASP A 639 -7.75 37.85 -6.01
CA ASP A 639 -6.44 38.48 -6.18
C ASP A 639 -5.34 37.42 -6.26
N LYS A 640 -5.03 37.00 -7.49
CA LYS A 640 -3.98 36.02 -7.78
C LYS A 640 -2.60 36.44 -7.23
N LYS A 641 -2.34 37.75 -7.09
CA LYS A 641 -1.05 38.25 -6.60
C LYS A 641 -0.96 38.11 -5.08
N LYS A 642 -2.00 38.49 -4.34
CA LYS A 642 -2.10 38.19 -2.90
C LYS A 642 -2.07 36.69 -2.63
N ALA A 643 -2.76 35.87 -3.43
CA ALA A 643 -2.73 34.42 -3.30
C ALA A 643 -1.29 33.88 -3.34
N PHE A 644 -0.54 34.20 -4.40
CA PHE A 644 0.88 33.86 -4.51
C PHE A 644 1.72 34.36 -3.32
N ASP A 645 1.52 35.60 -2.86
CA ASP A 645 2.29 36.16 -1.75
C ASP A 645 1.96 35.50 -0.40
N TYR A 646 0.73 34.99 -0.19
CA TYR A 646 0.37 34.19 0.99
C TYR A 646 0.89 32.75 0.91
N TYR A 647 0.78 32.09 -0.26
CA TYR A 647 1.41 30.78 -0.48
C TYR A 647 2.93 30.84 -0.27
N LEU A 648 3.60 31.90 -0.73
CA LEU A 648 5.04 32.08 -0.54
C LEU A 648 5.43 32.27 0.93
N LYS A 649 4.62 32.99 1.73
CA LYS A 649 4.82 33.08 3.20
C LYS A 649 4.68 31.71 3.86
N ALA A 650 3.60 30.98 3.57
CA ALA A 650 3.35 29.66 4.15
C ALA A 650 4.44 28.64 3.77
N ALA A 651 4.90 28.66 2.51
CA ALA A 651 6.03 27.85 2.04
C ALA A 651 7.35 28.22 2.73
N GLY A 652 7.57 29.51 3.02
CA GLY A 652 8.70 29.99 3.82
C GLY A 652 8.70 29.50 5.28
N LEU A 653 7.51 29.18 5.82
CA LEU A 653 7.32 28.53 7.13
C LEU A 653 7.32 26.99 7.04
N GLY A 654 7.81 26.40 5.95
CA GLY A 654 7.94 24.95 5.79
C GLY A 654 6.66 24.21 5.36
N ASN A 655 5.56 24.91 5.05
CA ASN A 655 4.31 24.25 4.69
C ASN A 655 4.41 23.58 3.30
N GLN A 656 4.42 22.24 3.27
CA GLN A 656 4.63 21.45 2.05
C GLN A 656 3.52 21.63 1.00
N LYS A 657 2.26 21.87 1.43
CA LYS A 657 1.15 22.15 0.49
C LYS A 657 1.42 23.47 -0.23
N ALA A 658 1.69 24.51 0.55
CA ALA A 658 2.04 25.82 0.00
C ALA A 658 3.29 25.80 -0.90
N MET A 659 4.28 24.93 -0.67
CA MET A 659 5.40 24.73 -1.60
C MET A 659 4.93 24.20 -2.96
N ASN A 660 4.04 23.21 -2.98
CA ASN A 660 3.43 22.73 -4.22
C ASN A 660 2.61 23.84 -4.91
N ASP A 661 1.88 24.68 -4.16
CA ASP A 661 1.08 25.75 -4.73
C ASP A 661 1.91 26.93 -5.26
N VAL A 662 3.06 27.25 -4.64
CA VAL A 662 4.07 28.13 -5.24
C VAL A 662 4.62 27.52 -6.53
N GLY A 663 4.84 26.20 -6.57
CA GLY A 663 5.19 25.46 -7.79
C GLY A 663 4.13 25.61 -8.89
N ASN A 664 2.86 25.41 -8.54
CA ASN A 664 1.71 25.59 -9.43
C ASN A 664 1.64 27.03 -9.96
N CYS A 665 1.87 28.03 -9.11
CA CYS A 665 1.90 29.42 -9.50
C CYS A 665 2.98 29.72 -10.53
N TYR A 666 4.20 29.21 -10.33
CA TYR A 666 5.29 29.32 -11.32
C TYR A 666 5.03 28.50 -12.59
N GLN A 667 4.37 27.33 -12.52
CA GLN A 667 4.04 26.52 -13.71
C GLN A 667 2.98 27.18 -14.60
N HIS A 668 1.99 27.85 -14.00
CA HIS A 668 0.83 28.37 -14.72
C HIS A 668 0.79 29.90 -14.87
N GLY A 669 1.68 30.65 -14.20
CA GLY A 669 1.70 32.12 -14.24
C GLY A 669 0.65 32.78 -13.34
N ILE A 670 0.38 32.18 -12.18
CA ILE A 670 -0.65 32.65 -11.23
C ILE A 670 0.01 33.63 -10.26
N GLY A 671 -0.29 34.93 -10.37
CA GLY A 671 0.26 35.96 -9.49
C GLY A 671 1.76 36.25 -9.66
N VAL A 672 2.44 35.52 -10.53
CA VAL A 672 3.88 35.60 -10.81
C VAL A 672 4.14 35.26 -12.28
N GLU A 673 5.29 35.68 -12.81
CA GLU A 673 5.74 35.28 -14.14
C GLU A 673 5.99 33.76 -14.21
N LYS A 674 5.57 33.14 -15.32
CA LYS A 674 5.68 31.70 -15.57
C LYS A 674 7.14 31.26 -15.67
N ASN A 675 7.56 30.32 -14.82
CA ASN A 675 8.95 29.87 -14.74
C ASN A 675 9.02 28.37 -14.35
N PHE A 676 9.18 27.50 -15.36
CA PHE A 676 9.22 26.05 -15.12
C PHE A 676 10.40 25.58 -14.25
N GLN A 677 11.55 26.26 -14.31
CA GLN A 677 12.72 25.93 -13.49
C GLN A 677 12.42 26.10 -11.99
N LYS A 678 11.83 27.25 -11.62
CA LYS A 678 11.36 27.49 -10.25
C LYS A 678 10.22 26.54 -9.86
N ALA A 679 9.30 26.23 -10.77
CA ALA A 679 8.24 25.25 -10.50
C ALA A 679 8.84 23.88 -10.11
N PHE A 680 9.79 23.37 -10.90
CA PHE A 680 10.51 22.14 -10.60
C PHE A 680 11.22 22.20 -9.24
N GLU A 681 11.94 23.29 -8.93
CA GLU A 681 12.59 23.47 -7.62
C GLU A 681 11.61 23.48 -6.44
N TYR A 682 10.43 24.09 -6.59
CA TYR A 682 9.41 24.14 -5.54
C TYR A 682 8.63 22.83 -5.36
N TYR A 683 8.48 22.01 -6.40
CA TYR A 683 7.99 20.63 -6.28
C TYR A 683 9.08 19.69 -5.72
N LYS A 684 10.34 19.87 -6.12
CA LYS A 684 11.45 18.98 -5.74
C LYS A 684 11.72 18.98 -4.23
N ARG A 685 11.64 20.13 -3.56
CA ARG A 685 11.85 20.25 -2.11
C ARG A 685 10.92 19.36 -1.26
N PRO A 686 9.57 19.47 -1.36
CA PRO A 686 8.68 18.56 -0.64
C PRO A 686 8.75 17.12 -1.15
N ALA A 687 9.07 16.89 -2.44
CA ALA A 687 9.26 15.53 -2.96
C ALA A 687 10.44 14.80 -2.29
N ASP A 688 11.56 15.50 -2.06
CA ASP A 688 12.73 14.98 -1.35
C ASP A 688 12.50 14.82 0.17
N LEU A 689 11.39 15.38 0.69
CA LEU A 689 10.87 15.14 2.04
C LEU A 689 9.76 14.07 2.08
N GLY A 690 9.58 13.30 0.99
CA GLY A 690 8.59 12.22 0.92
C GLY A 690 7.15 12.66 0.63
N ASN A 691 6.89 13.90 0.22
CA ASN A 691 5.53 14.34 -0.11
C ASN A 691 5.03 13.68 -1.41
N ALA A 692 4.12 12.73 -1.30
CA ALA A 692 3.70 11.88 -2.42
C ALA A 692 3.15 12.67 -3.63
N SER A 693 2.36 13.75 -3.41
CA SER A 693 1.85 14.61 -4.49
C SER A 693 2.97 15.38 -5.18
N ALA A 694 3.97 15.86 -4.42
CA ALA A 694 5.15 16.51 -4.99
C ALA A 694 6.01 15.54 -5.81
N ILE A 695 6.14 14.28 -5.36
CA ILE A 695 6.80 13.21 -6.12
C ILE A 695 6.10 13.00 -7.48
N CYS A 696 4.76 13.04 -7.54
CA CYS A 696 4.01 13.03 -8.80
C CYS A 696 4.35 14.24 -9.70
N ASN A 697 4.37 15.44 -9.12
CA ASN A 697 4.68 16.68 -9.86
C ASN A 697 6.12 16.68 -10.43
N VAL A 698 7.09 16.10 -9.72
CA VAL A 698 8.45 15.87 -10.25
C VAL A 698 8.43 14.85 -11.39
N GLY A 699 7.62 13.79 -11.31
CA GLY A 699 7.36 12.87 -12.42
C GLY A 699 6.77 13.58 -13.66
N HIS A 700 5.78 14.45 -13.47
CA HIS A 700 5.22 15.30 -14.52
C HIS A 700 6.27 16.22 -15.16
N CYS A 701 7.20 16.78 -14.37
CA CYS A 701 8.29 17.60 -14.90
C CYS A 701 9.23 16.80 -15.81
N TYR A 702 9.66 15.59 -15.37
CA TYR A 702 10.48 14.69 -16.18
C TYR A 702 9.76 14.16 -17.42
N ALA A 703 8.48 13.83 -17.35
CA ALA A 703 7.70 13.34 -18.49
C ALA A 703 7.54 14.39 -19.60
N ASN A 704 7.42 15.66 -19.22
CA ASN A 704 7.14 16.77 -20.14
C ASN A 704 8.37 17.63 -20.50
N GLY A 705 9.52 17.43 -19.84
CA GLY A 705 10.68 18.32 -19.98
C GLY A 705 10.45 19.74 -19.42
N LYS A 706 9.63 19.87 -18.36
CA LYS A 706 9.30 21.17 -17.75
C LYS A 706 10.29 21.47 -16.62
N GLY A 707 11.18 22.43 -16.83
CA GLY A 707 12.18 22.84 -15.81
C GLY A 707 13.32 21.83 -15.60
N VAL A 708 13.37 20.79 -16.43
CA VAL A 708 14.38 19.73 -16.44
C VAL A 708 14.37 19.08 -17.83
N TYR A 709 15.46 18.43 -18.24
CA TYR A 709 15.44 17.63 -19.47
C TYR A 709 14.43 16.48 -19.38
N ARG A 710 13.75 16.18 -20.49
CA ARG A 710 12.75 15.10 -20.55
C ARG A 710 13.42 13.74 -20.37
N ASP A 711 12.91 12.95 -19.43
CA ASP A 711 13.46 11.65 -19.05
C ASP A 711 12.31 10.72 -18.65
N TYR A 712 11.93 9.81 -19.55
CA TYR A 712 10.80 8.92 -19.31
C TYR A 712 11.09 7.85 -18.24
N ASN A 713 12.35 7.44 -18.07
CA ASN A 713 12.74 6.45 -17.05
C ASN A 713 12.61 7.07 -15.65
N LYS A 714 13.09 8.31 -15.46
CA LYS A 714 12.86 9.05 -14.21
C LYS A 714 11.39 9.35 -13.99
N ALA A 715 10.64 9.73 -15.03
CA ALA A 715 9.20 9.94 -14.89
C ALA A 715 8.47 8.66 -14.42
N PHE A 716 8.80 7.50 -14.99
CA PHE A 716 8.31 6.19 -14.55
C PHE A 716 8.63 5.92 -13.08
N GLU A 717 9.90 6.12 -12.66
CA GLU A 717 10.29 5.98 -11.25
C GLU A 717 9.50 6.89 -10.30
N TYR A 718 9.33 8.17 -10.65
CA TYR A 718 8.64 9.14 -9.79
C TYR A 718 7.13 8.86 -9.73
N TYR A 719 6.48 8.56 -10.86
CA TYR A 719 5.07 8.15 -10.84
C TYR A 719 4.87 6.85 -10.07
N ARG A 720 5.74 5.84 -10.23
CA ARG A 720 5.65 4.58 -9.48
C ARG A 720 5.72 4.82 -7.98
N LYS A 721 6.76 5.53 -7.51
CA LYS A 721 6.93 5.88 -6.08
C LYS A 721 5.71 6.61 -5.52
N SER A 722 5.12 7.53 -6.29
CA SER A 722 3.91 8.27 -5.88
C SER A 722 2.63 7.42 -5.89
N ALA A 723 2.50 6.49 -6.85
CA ALA A 723 1.38 5.56 -6.98
C ALA A 723 1.40 4.45 -5.90
N ASP A 724 2.60 3.99 -5.52
CA ASP A 724 2.83 3.11 -4.37
C ASP A 724 2.41 3.81 -3.06
N MET A 725 2.65 5.13 -2.96
CA MET A 725 2.19 5.99 -1.86
C MET A 725 0.72 6.46 -1.96
N GLY A 726 -0.09 5.88 -2.86
CA GLY A 726 -1.55 6.09 -2.87
C GLY A 726 -2.07 7.28 -3.69
N VAL A 727 -1.23 7.99 -4.44
CA VAL A 727 -1.67 9.17 -5.22
C VAL A 727 -2.41 8.74 -6.50
N LYS A 728 -3.71 9.06 -6.60
CA LYS A 728 -4.60 8.67 -7.72
C LYS A 728 -4.04 9.06 -9.08
N GLU A 729 -3.55 10.30 -9.19
CA GLU A 729 -3.01 10.88 -10.43
C GLU A 729 -1.77 10.10 -10.88
N ALA A 730 -0.93 9.68 -9.94
CA ALA A 730 0.24 8.87 -10.20
C ALA A 730 -0.12 7.44 -10.64
N MET A 731 -1.18 6.84 -10.07
CA MET A 731 -1.72 5.55 -10.54
C MET A 731 -2.19 5.63 -11.99
N HIS A 732 -2.87 6.70 -12.37
CA HIS A 732 -3.29 6.93 -13.75
C HIS A 732 -2.10 7.11 -14.70
N ASN A 733 -1.11 7.92 -14.32
CA ASN A 733 0.10 8.14 -15.10
C ASN A 733 0.93 6.86 -15.28
N ILE A 734 1.15 6.07 -14.21
CA ILE A 734 1.94 4.85 -14.28
C ILE A 734 1.22 3.76 -15.11
N ALA A 735 -0.11 3.68 -15.04
CA ALA A 735 -0.91 2.79 -15.88
C ALA A 735 -0.72 3.09 -17.38
N ARG A 736 -0.77 4.38 -17.77
CA ARG A 736 -0.49 4.82 -19.14
C ARG A 736 0.95 4.55 -19.58
N PHE A 737 1.92 4.70 -18.67
CA PHE A 737 3.32 4.37 -18.96
C PHE A 737 3.52 2.86 -19.23
N TYR A 738 2.90 2.00 -18.42
CA TYR A 738 2.87 0.55 -18.65
C TYR A 738 2.13 0.17 -19.96
N ARG A 739 0.97 0.76 -20.25
CA ARG A 739 0.18 0.51 -21.49
C ARG A 739 1.00 0.75 -22.76
N ASN A 740 1.80 1.82 -22.73
CA ASN A 740 2.46 2.39 -23.91
C ASN A 740 3.97 2.07 -24.00
N GLY A 741 4.56 1.39 -23.00
CA GLY A 741 6.00 1.13 -22.95
C GLY A 741 6.86 2.39 -22.76
N ILE A 742 6.34 3.40 -22.05
CA ILE A 742 7.02 4.68 -21.85
C ILE A 742 7.86 4.59 -20.57
N GLY A 743 9.19 4.62 -20.70
CA GLY A 743 10.11 4.55 -19.55
C GLY A 743 10.21 3.17 -18.87
N THR A 744 9.57 2.16 -19.46
CA THR A 744 9.49 0.76 -19.02
C THR A 744 9.23 -0.13 -20.25
N LYS A 745 9.39 -1.46 -20.13
CA LYS A 745 8.75 -2.37 -21.09
C LYS A 745 7.23 -2.24 -21.01
N ARG A 746 6.54 -2.48 -22.13
CA ARG A 746 5.08 -2.51 -22.24
C ARG A 746 4.53 -3.67 -21.42
N ASP A 747 3.50 -3.42 -20.62
CA ASP A 747 2.83 -4.43 -19.79
C ASP A 747 1.35 -4.05 -19.62
N ILE A 748 0.46 -4.75 -20.32
CA ILE A 748 -0.99 -4.54 -20.24
C ILE A 748 -1.57 -5.06 -18.91
N GLN A 749 -0.94 -6.05 -18.26
CA GLN A 749 -1.40 -6.56 -16.97
C GLN A 749 -1.14 -5.54 -15.85
N SER A 750 0.08 -4.99 -15.79
CA SER A 750 0.39 -3.88 -14.88
C SER A 750 -0.44 -2.62 -15.20
N ALA A 751 -0.66 -2.30 -16.48
CA ALA A 751 -1.53 -1.19 -16.86
C ALA A 751 -2.96 -1.39 -16.31
N ASN A 752 -3.58 -2.54 -16.58
CA ASN A 752 -4.93 -2.84 -16.13
C ASN A 752 -5.04 -2.93 -14.60
N TYR A 753 -4.01 -3.40 -13.89
CA TYR A 753 -3.93 -3.34 -12.42
C TYR A 753 -3.99 -1.88 -11.92
N TRP A 754 -3.12 -1.01 -12.45
CA TRP A 754 -3.05 0.38 -11.99
C TRP A 754 -4.27 1.21 -12.39
N PHE A 755 -4.87 0.97 -13.56
CA PHE A 755 -6.15 1.58 -13.95
C PHE A 755 -7.31 1.10 -13.05
N ARG A 756 -7.37 -0.18 -12.65
CA ARG A 756 -8.36 -0.68 -11.67
C ARG A 756 -8.18 -0.04 -10.30
N LYS A 757 -6.94 0.09 -9.82
CA LYS A 757 -6.60 0.76 -8.55
C LYS A 757 -6.89 2.26 -8.57
N TYR A 758 -6.75 2.92 -9.73
CA TYR A 758 -7.18 4.30 -9.94
C TYR A 758 -8.72 4.42 -9.88
N ARG A 759 -9.45 3.63 -10.68
CA ARG A 759 -10.92 3.68 -10.75
C ARG A 759 -11.62 3.30 -9.44
N SER A 760 -11.06 2.38 -8.64
CA SER A 760 -11.66 2.03 -7.33
C SER A 760 -11.61 3.18 -6.31
N LEU A 761 -10.70 4.16 -6.51
CA LEU A 761 -10.58 5.38 -5.70
C LEU A 761 -11.39 6.57 -6.26
N LEU A 762 -12.11 6.39 -7.39
CA LEU A 762 -13.02 7.41 -7.92
C LEU A 762 -14.39 7.32 -7.26
N LYS A 763 -14.89 8.50 -6.86
CA LYS A 763 -16.27 8.73 -6.43
C LYS A 763 -17.09 9.29 -7.59
N THR A 764 -18.36 8.96 -7.64
CA THR A 764 -19.31 9.41 -8.66
C THR A 764 -20.56 10.01 -8.00
N ASN A 765 -21.42 10.66 -8.80
CA ASN A 765 -22.77 11.03 -8.37
C ASN A 765 -23.82 10.12 -9.02
N LYS A 766 -25.00 10.07 -8.42
CA LYS A 766 -26.15 9.32 -8.97
C LYS A 766 -26.76 10.08 -10.15
N SER A 767 -27.26 9.33 -11.12
CA SER A 767 -27.97 9.89 -12.26
C SER A 767 -29.35 10.46 -11.90
N PRO A 768 -29.84 11.53 -12.57
CA PRO A 768 -31.16 12.11 -12.27
C PRO A 768 -32.32 11.16 -12.56
N ASP A 769 -33.41 11.25 -11.80
CA ASP A 769 -34.58 10.36 -11.95
C ASP A 769 -35.42 10.59 -13.22
N HIS A 770 -35.11 11.64 -14.00
CA HIS A 770 -35.88 12.02 -15.19
C HIS A 770 -35.24 11.58 -16.53
N ILE A 771 -34.13 10.83 -16.51
CA ILE A 771 -33.48 10.29 -17.71
C ILE A 771 -33.99 8.88 -18.03
N ASN A 772 -33.63 8.36 -19.21
CA ASN A 772 -33.97 7.00 -19.62
C ASN A 772 -33.49 5.94 -18.60
N LEU A 773 -34.35 4.97 -18.28
CA LEU A 773 -34.09 3.94 -17.28
C LEU A 773 -32.87 3.05 -17.58
N GLU A 774 -32.55 2.81 -18.85
CA GLU A 774 -31.34 2.05 -19.21
C GLU A 774 -30.08 2.92 -19.10
N LEU A 775 -30.14 4.18 -19.52
CA LEU A 775 -29.05 5.15 -19.29
C LEU A 775 -28.77 5.32 -17.79
N LYS A 776 -29.82 5.43 -16.98
CA LYS A 776 -29.75 5.45 -15.51
C LYS A 776 -29.04 4.20 -14.96
N ARG A 777 -29.39 3.00 -15.45
CA ARG A 777 -28.73 1.74 -15.03
C ARG A 777 -27.25 1.69 -15.39
N ILE A 778 -26.83 2.27 -16.52
CA ILE A 778 -25.42 2.33 -16.92
C ILE A 778 -24.65 3.35 -16.08
N LEU A 779 -25.24 4.52 -15.80
CA LEU A 779 -24.60 5.56 -14.97
C LEU A 779 -24.51 5.17 -13.49
N ASP A 780 -25.52 4.49 -12.95
CA ASP A 780 -25.56 4.03 -11.56
C ASP A 780 -24.83 2.66 -11.36
N ASP A 781 -24.19 2.08 -12.39
CA ASP A 781 -23.36 0.87 -12.24
C ASP A 781 -21.94 1.23 -11.75
N GLU A 782 -21.67 0.91 -10.48
CA GLU A 782 -20.39 1.10 -9.79
C GLU A 782 -19.19 0.46 -10.51
N ARG A 783 -19.39 -0.50 -11.42
CA ARG A 783 -18.33 -1.07 -12.28
C ARG A 783 -17.71 -0.04 -13.22
N PHE A 784 -18.51 0.87 -13.77
CA PHE A 784 -18.08 1.77 -14.84
C PHE A 784 -17.56 3.12 -14.34
N LYS A 785 -17.90 3.51 -13.10
CA LYS A 785 -17.47 4.77 -12.46
C LYS A 785 -17.76 6.03 -13.29
N LEU A 786 -18.91 6.05 -13.97
CA LEU A 786 -19.44 7.23 -14.66
C LEU A 786 -20.14 8.19 -13.70
N SER A 787 -20.17 9.47 -14.04
CA SER A 787 -20.96 10.51 -13.36
C SER A 787 -21.97 11.17 -14.30
N TRP A 788 -23.03 11.76 -13.75
CA TRP A 788 -23.85 12.75 -14.45
C TRP A 788 -23.26 14.15 -14.24
N ILE A 789 -22.82 14.81 -15.31
CA ILE A 789 -22.06 16.06 -15.24
C ILE A 789 -22.93 17.22 -15.73
N ASP A 790 -23.10 18.26 -14.92
CA ASP A 790 -23.82 19.48 -15.32
C ASP A 790 -23.04 20.22 -16.42
N TYR A 791 -23.72 20.58 -17.50
CA TYR A 791 -23.10 21.27 -18.64
C TYR A 791 -22.49 22.63 -18.26
N ASN A 792 -22.97 23.26 -17.19
CA ASN A 792 -22.49 24.56 -16.69
C ASN A 792 -21.21 24.45 -15.84
N ASP A 793 -20.77 23.24 -15.48
CA ASP A 793 -19.45 23.03 -14.84
C ASP A 793 -18.28 23.00 -15.85
N PHE A 794 -18.58 22.96 -17.15
CA PHE A 794 -17.58 23.07 -18.21
C PHE A 794 -17.17 24.52 -18.51
N ARG A 795 -15.90 24.72 -18.84
CA ARG A 795 -15.30 26.02 -19.16
C ARG A 795 -14.43 25.94 -20.42
N ASP A 796 -14.15 27.10 -21.00
CA ASP A 796 -13.26 27.28 -22.16
C ASP A 796 -13.60 26.34 -23.35
N ILE A 797 -14.90 26.08 -23.49
CA ILE A 797 -15.47 25.13 -24.46
C ILE A 797 -15.15 25.59 -25.88
N ARG A 798 -14.41 24.77 -26.63
CA ARG A 798 -14.03 25.07 -28.02
C ARG A 798 -14.15 23.83 -28.90
N LYS A 799 -14.73 24.00 -30.09
CA LYS A 799 -14.87 22.90 -31.07
C LYS A 799 -13.49 22.45 -31.53
N ILE A 800 -13.23 21.13 -31.50
CA ILE A 800 -11.99 20.51 -31.98
C ILE A 800 -12.21 19.54 -33.16
N GLY A 801 -13.43 19.05 -33.37
CA GLY A 801 -13.77 18.22 -34.53
C GLY A 801 -15.26 18.22 -34.86
N LYS A 802 -15.61 17.80 -36.08
CA LYS A 802 -16.96 17.41 -36.50
C LYS A 802 -16.83 16.30 -37.54
N GLY A 803 -17.54 15.19 -37.37
CA GLY A 803 -17.83 14.22 -38.42
C GLY A 803 -19.30 14.30 -38.86
N GLY A 804 -19.78 13.32 -39.64
CA GLY A 804 -21.16 13.27 -40.10
C GLY A 804 -22.20 13.23 -38.96
N PHE A 805 -21.89 12.50 -37.88
CA PHE A 805 -22.85 12.13 -36.81
C PHE A 805 -22.57 12.79 -35.43
N ALA A 806 -21.41 13.41 -35.26
CA ALA A 806 -21.00 13.96 -33.97
C ALA A 806 -20.11 15.22 -34.11
N THR A 807 -20.17 16.10 -33.11
CA THR A 807 -19.25 17.24 -32.96
C THR A 807 -18.51 17.10 -31.64
N VAL A 808 -17.17 17.18 -31.69
CA VAL A 808 -16.31 17.04 -30.52
C VAL A 808 -15.79 18.41 -30.10
N TYR A 809 -15.92 18.73 -28.81
CA TYR A 809 -15.40 19.95 -28.20
C TYR A 809 -14.35 19.60 -27.13
N TYR A 810 -13.32 20.41 -27.02
CA TYR A 810 -12.51 20.50 -25.79
C TYR A 810 -13.32 21.26 -24.75
N ALA A 811 -13.20 20.87 -23.47
CA ALA A 811 -13.56 21.71 -22.34
C ALA A 811 -12.59 21.50 -21.15
N ASN A 812 -12.49 22.51 -20.29
CA ASN A 812 -11.99 22.35 -18.93
C ASN A 812 -13.15 21.98 -17.99
N TRP A 813 -12.95 20.98 -17.15
CA TRP A 813 -13.91 20.53 -16.15
C TRP A 813 -13.27 20.51 -14.76
N PHE A 814 -13.99 20.95 -13.73
CA PHE A 814 -13.60 20.71 -12.34
C PHE A 814 -14.49 19.63 -11.74
N ASP A 815 -13.92 18.45 -11.51
CA ASP A 815 -14.59 17.38 -10.78
C ASP A 815 -14.64 17.74 -9.29
N ARG A 816 -15.79 18.29 -8.89
CA ARG A 816 -16.10 18.68 -7.51
C ARG A 816 -16.14 17.48 -6.55
N ILE A 817 -16.31 16.26 -7.04
CA ILE A 817 -16.48 15.03 -6.25
C ILE A 817 -15.10 14.43 -5.92
N ASN A 818 -14.20 14.42 -6.90
CA ASN A 818 -12.84 13.88 -6.77
C ASN A 818 -11.77 14.94 -6.45
N GLY A 819 -12.11 16.23 -6.59
CA GLY A 819 -11.28 17.39 -6.24
C GLY A 819 -10.31 17.85 -7.33
N THR A 820 -10.50 17.43 -8.59
CA THR A 820 -9.50 17.53 -9.66
C THR A 820 -9.94 18.40 -10.84
N TRP A 821 -8.97 19.05 -11.49
CA TRP A 821 -9.17 19.70 -12.79
C TRP A 821 -8.81 18.72 -13.91
N ASN A 822 -9.74 18.54 -14.85
CA ASN A 822 -9.60 17.65 -16.00
C ASN A 822 -9.71 18.47 -17.30
N ASP A 823 -8.80 18.23 -18.24
CA ASP A 823 -9.03 18.53 -19.65
C ASP A 823 -9.87 17.39 -20.24
N VAL A 824 -11.02 17.68 -20.85
CA VAL A 824 -11.96 16.66 -21.36
C VAL A 824 -12.35 16.91 -22.81
N ALA A 825 -12.69 15.81 -23.50
CA ALA A 825 -13.40 15.85 -24.77
C ALA A 825 -14.90 15.61 -24.52
N LEU A 826 -15.72 16.40 -25.21
CA LEU A 826 -17.18 16.37 -25.18
C LEU A 826 -17.68 15.90 -26.56
N LYS A 827 -17.99 14.61 -26.71
CA LYS A 827 -18.59 14.06 -27.94
C LYS A 827 -20.10 14.30 -27.89
N VAL A 828 -20.56 15.34 -28.61
CA VAL A 828 -21.99 15.63 -28.78
C VAL A 828 -22.50 14.85 -29.98
N ILE A 829 -23.34 13.85 -29.76
CA ILE A 829 -23.97 13.05 -30.83
C ILE A 829 -25.21 13.80 -31.33
N HIS A 830 -25.26 14.07 -32.64
CA HIS A 830 -26.33 14.85 -33.27
C HIS A 830 -27.66 14.09 -33.17
N ASP A 831 -28.75 14.80 -32.89
CA ASP A 831 -30.11 14.22 -32.80
C ASP A 831 -30.25 13.05 -31.80
N SER A 832 -29.33 12.93 -30.83
CA SER A 832 -29.36 11.90 -29.77
C SER A 832 -30.57 12.02 -28.82
N ASN A 833 -31.29 13.16 -28.86
CA ASN A 833 -32.59 13.33 -28.21
C ASN A 833 -33.76 12.66 -28.96
N LYS A 834 -33.58 12.27 -30.23
CA LYS A 834 -34.53 11.47 -31.04
C LYS A 834 -34.11 10.00 -31.07
N ASN A 835 -32.81 9.73 -31.24
CA ASN A 835 -32.26 8.38 -31.38
C ASN A 835 -31.52 7.94 -30.10
N GLU A 836 -32.16 8.11 -28.93
CA GLU A 836 -31.56 7.87 -27.61
C GLU A 836 -30.99 6.45 -27.42
N GLN A 837 -31.57 5.44 -28.10
CA GLN A 837 -31.10 4.05 -28.05
C GLN A 837 -29.72 3.84 -28.71
N GLU A 838 -29.40 4.59 -29.76
CA GLU A 838 -28.06 4.51 -30.41
C GLU A 838 -26.98 5.03 -29.46
N PHE A 839 -27.26 6.14 -28.77
CA PHE A 839 -26.39 6.71 -27.74
C PHE A 839 -26.19 5.74 -26.56
N ILE A 840 -27.28 5.14 -26.07
CA ILE A 840 -27.24 4.17 -24.95
C ILE A 840 -26.41 2.95 -25.33
N GLN A 841 -26.57 2.40 -26.54
CA GLN A 841 -25.83 1.22 -26.97
C GLN A 841 -24.35 1.51 -27.25
N GLU A 842 -24.01 2.68 -27.81
CA GLU A 842 -22.60 3.11 -27.97
C GLU A 842 -21.90 3.22 -26.60
N LEU A 843 -22.53 3.90 -25.64
CA LEU A 843 -22.03 4.06 -24.28
C LEU A 843 -21.85 2.71 -23.58
N LYS A 844 -22.86 1.85 -23.63
CA LYS A 844 -22.88 0.50 -23.03
C LYS A 844 -21.76 -0.39 -23.55
N ASN A 845 -21.56 -0.42 -24.87
CA ASN A 845 -20.49 -1.21 -25.48
C ASN A 845 -19.11 -0.71 -25.03
N HIS A 846 -18.90 0.60 -25.02
CA HIS A 846 -17.65 1.20 -24.55
C HIS A 846 -17.38 0.90 -23.07
N CYS A 847 -18.42 0.93 -22.23
CA CYS A 847 -18.35 0.62 -20.81
C CYS A 847 -17.94 -0.83 -20.52
N GLU A 848 -18.52 -1.82 -21.20
CA GLU A 848 -18.16 -3.23 -20.99
C GLU A 848 -16.74 -3.54 -21.53
N ILE A 849 -16.37 -3.02 -22.72
CA ILE A 849 -14.98 -3.10 -23.23
C ILE A 849 -14.01 -2.51 -22.20
N GLY A 850 -14.30 -1.30 -21.71
CA GLY A 850 -13.46 -0.58 -20.76
C GLY A 850 -13.43 -1.18 -19.35
N TYR A 851 -14.38 -2.04 -18.98
CA TYR A 851 -14.39 -2.74 -17.70
C TYR A 851 -13.44 -3.95 -17.72
N GLU A 852 -13.53 -4.78 -18.75
CA GLU A 852 -12.61 -5.92 -18.94
C GLU A 852 -11.20 -5.46 -19.33
N ASN A 853 -11.10 -4.41 -20.15
CA ASN A 853 -9.84 -3.77 -20.56
C ASN A 853 -9.74 -2.31 -20.03
N PRO A 854 -9.40 -2.11 -18.74
CA PRO A 854 -9.22 -0.80 -18.13
C PRO A 854 -8.28 0.17 -18.86
N SER A 855 -7.35 -0.34 -19.67
CA SER A 855 -6.44 0.44 -20.53
C SER A 855 -7.07 0.96 -21.83
N PHE A 856 -8.35 0.69 -22.09
CA PHE A 856 -9.12 1.31 -23.16
C PHE A 856 -9.47 2.78 -22.80
N LEU A 857 -9.85 3.59 -23.81
CA LEU A 857 -10.03 5.03 -23.67
C LEU A 857 -11.03 5.39 -22.56
N ASN A 858 -10.63 6.23 -21.59
CA ASN A 858 -11.44 6.42 -20.39
C ASN A 858 -12.62 7.39 -20.58
N TYR A 859 -13.82 6.98 -20.18
CA TYR A 859 -15.00 7.85 -20.05
C TYR A 859 -15.19 8.29 -18.59
N PHE A 860 -15.57 9.56 -18.39
CA PHE A 860 -15.84 10.14 -17.07
C PHE A 860 -17.34 10.19 -16.74
N GLY A 861 -18.19 10.26 -17.76
CA GLY A 861 -19.61 10.44 -17.53
C GLY A 861 -20.42 10.86 -18.75
N VAL A 862 -21.67 11.23 -18.48
CA VAL A 862 -22.60 11.79 -19.45
C VAL A 862 -23.03 13.17 -18.99
N SER A 863 -23.17 14.09 -19.96
CA SER A 863 -23.78 15.40 -19.76
C SER A 863 -24.91 15.60 -20.79
N ARG A 864 -25.65 16.70 -20.66
CA ARG A 864 -26.75 17.05 -21.56
C ARG A 864 -26.73 18.55 -21.85
N ASN A 865 -26.79 18.92 -23.13
CA ASN A 865 -26.77 20.33 -23.51
C ASN A 865 -28.15 21.00 -23.32
N ASN A 866 -28.20 22.33 -23.46
CA ASN A 866 -29.43 23.12 -23.38
C ASN A 866 -30.44 22.85 -24.51
N TYR A 867 -30.08 22.08 -25.54
CA TYR A 867 -30.95 21.62 -26.63
C TYR A 867 -31.51 20.20 -26.37
N GLY A 868 -31.09 19.56 -25.27
CA GLY A 868 -31.53 18.23 -24.86
C GLY A 868 -30.73 17.08 -25.46
N ASP A 869 -29.70 17.33 -26.27
CA ASP A 869 -28.80 16.28 -26.78
C ASP A 869 -27.88 15.76 -25.67
N TYR A 870 -27.57 14.47 -25.71
CA TYR A 870 -26.61 13.86 -24.79
C TYR A 870 -25.16 14.04 -25.27
N ILE A 871 -24.26 14.09 -24.29
CA ILE A 871 -22.82 14.31 -24.48
C ILE A 871 -22.07 13.20 -23.75
N ILE A 872 -21.20 12.48 -24.44
CA ILE A 872 -20.21 11.62 -23.78
C ILE A 872 -19.04 12.49 -23.34
N VAL A 873 -18.67 12.39 -22.06
CA VAL A 873 -17.56 13.13 -21.44
C VAL A 873 -16.40 12.16 -21.24
N MET A 874 -15.30 12.39 -21.95
CA MET A 874 -14.21 11.42 -22.12
C MET A 874 -12.82 12.06 -22.02
N GLU A 875 -11.81 11.21 -21.81
CA GLU A 875 -10.40 11.63 -21.83
C GLU A 875 -10.02 12.22 -23.20
N ILE A 876 -9.17 13.25 -23.18
CA ILE A 876 -8.79 13.98 -24.39
C ILE A 876 -7.42 13.56 -24.92
N ALA A 877 -7.45 13.01 -26.14
CA ALA A 877 -6.30 12.83 -27.00
C ALA A 877 -5.75 14.18 -27.47
N LEU A 878 -4.75 14.72 -26.76
CA LEU A 878 -4.20 16.07 -26.98
C LEU A 878 -3.54 16.27 -28.36
N LYS A 879 -3.22 15.20 -29.08
CA LYS A 879 -2.67 15.25 -30.44
C LYS A 879 -3.72 15.23 -31.55
N GLY A 880 -5.00 15.03 -31.24
CA GLY A 880 -6.06 14.87 -32.26
C GLY A 880 -6.08 13.46 -32.84
N SER A 881 -6.45 13.30 -34.12
CA SER A 881 -6.48 11.99 -34.77
C SER A 881 -5.18 11.64 -35.50
N LEU A 882 -4.91 10.34 -35.68
CA LEU A 882 -3.74 9.83 -36.41
C LEU A 882 -3.65 10.42 -37.82
N ARG A 883 -4.79 10.54 -38.52
CA ARG A 883 -4.89 11.14 -39.87
C ARG A 883 -4.30 12.56 -39.95
N GLN A 884 -4.47 13.36 -38.89
CA GLN A 884 -3.94 14.72 -38.81
C GLN A 884 -2.42 14.76 -38.58
N ASN A 885 -1.84 13.67 -38.05
CA ASN A 885 -0.43 13.60 -37.64
C ASN A 885 0.43 12.67 -38.51
N LEU A 886 -0.09 12.10 -39.60
CA LEU A 886 0.62 11.10 -40.44
C LEU A 886 2.04 11.54 -40.85
N VAL A 887 2.24 12.83 -41.17
CA VAL A 887 3.54 13.41 -41.57
C VAL A 887 4.50 13.62 -40.38
N GLU A 888 4.00 13.65 -39.15
CA GLU A 888 4.84 13.56 -37.94
C GLU A 888 5.12 12.10 -37.55
N VAL A 889 4.14 11.20 -37.72
CA VAL A 889 4.25 9.76 -37.43
C VAL A 889 5.24 9.06 -38.36
N SER A 890 5.27 9.39 -39.66
CA SER A 890 6.21 8.77 -40.60
C SER A 890 7.69 9.06 -40.29
N ARG A 891 7.96 10.10 -39.50
CA ARG A 891 9.28 10.54 -39.03
C ARG A 891 9.71 9.92 -37.69
N LEU A 892 8.86 9.13 -37.06
CA LEU A 892 9.21 8.36 -35.86
C LEU A 892 10.21 7.25 -36.20
N GLU A 893 11.07 6.93 -35.24
CA GLU A 893 11.87 5.69 -35.27
C GLU A 893 10.93 4.47 -35.27
N TRP A 894 11.33 3.36 -35.90
CA TRP A 894 10.46 2.20 -36.05
C TRP A 894 9.92 1.62 -34.73
N LYS A 895 10.65 1.70 -33.62
CA LYS A 895 10.14 1.27 -32.30
C LYS A 895 8.90 2.07 -31.88
N ASP A 896 8.89 3.37 -32.15
CA ASP A 896 7.76 4.26 -31.86
C ASP A 896 6.58 4.03 -32.82
N LYS A 897 6.85 3.68 -34.09
CA LYS A 897 5.82 3.23 -35.05
C LYS A 897 5.19 1.88 -34.65
N LEU A 898 6.01 0.94 -34.18
CA LEU A 898 5.52 -0.35 -33.66
C LEU A 898 4.70 -0.14 -32.38
N ASN A 899 5.13 0.69 -31.44
CA ASN A 899 4.36 1.04 -30.24
C ASN A 899 2.99 1.63 -30.61
N LEU A 900 2.93 2.54 -31.59
CA LEU A 900 1.68 3.10 -32.10
C LEU A 900 0.74 2.01 -32.67
N LEU A 901 1.26 1.16 -33.55
CA LEU A 901 0.46 0.07 -34.14
C LEU A 901 0.00 -0.94 -33.08
N ASN A 902 0.85 -1.24 -32.08
CA ASN A 902 0.52 -2.17 -30.99
C ASN A 902 -0.57 -1.60 -30.04
N CYS A 903 -0.61 -0.28 -29.85
CA CYS A 903 -1.73 0.37 -29.15
C CYS A 903 -3.04 0.18 -29.91
N ILE A 904 -3.04 0.37 -31.23
CA ILE A 904 -4.25 0.21 -32.07
C ILE A 904 -4.67 -1.26 -32.13
N ALA A 905 -3.73 -2.18 -32.30
CA ALA A 905 -4.00 -3.62 -32.37
C ALA A 905 -4.56 -4.17 -31.05
N SER A 906 -4.03 -3.76 -29.89
CA SER A 906 -4.59 -4.17 -28.59
C SER A 906 -5.95 -3.52 -28.27
N ASP A 907 -6.19 -2.29 -28.71
CA ASP A 907 -7.53 -1.68 -28.61
C ASP A 907 -8.54 -2.40 -29.53
N LEU A 908 -8.11 -2.91 -30.70
CA LEU A 908 -8.95 -3.71 -31.59
C LEU A 908 -9.21 -5.12 -31.04
N GLU A 909 -8.19 -5.75 -30.45
CA GLU A 909 -8.30 -7.00 -29.69
C GLU A 909 -9.30 -6.87 -28.54
N ALA A 910 -9.26 -5.77 -27.78
CA ALA A 910 -10.22 -5.48 -26.72
C ALA A 910 -11.67 -5.40 -27.25
N ILE A 911 -11.89 -4.81 -28.43
CA ILE A 911 -13.21 -4.78 -29.09
C ILE A 911 -13.62 -6.18 -29.57
N HIS A 912 -12.72 -6.89 -30.25
CA HIS A 912 -12.97 -8.23 -30.80
C HIS A 912 -13.21 -9.28 -29.70
N SER A 913 -12.64 -9.11 -28.51
CA SER A 913 -12.89 -9.97 -27.34
C SER A 913 -14.33 -9.92 -26.80
N GLN A 914 -15.10 -8.88 -27.16
CA GLN A 914 -16.51 -8.71 -26.80
C GLN A 914 -17.47 -9.18 -27.92
N GLU A 915 -16.96 -9.93 -28.91
CA GLU A 915 -17.68 -10.30 -30.15
C GLU A 915 -18.19 -9.10 -30.97
N LEU A 916 -17.56 -7.94 -30.80
CA LEU A 916 -17.87 -6.72 -31.55
C LEU A 916 -16.96 -6.58 -32.78
N VAL A 917 -17.43 -5.83 -33.78
CA VAL A 917 -16.74 -5.49 -35.03
C VAL A 917 -16.88 -3.98 -35.23
N HIS A 918 -15.78 -3.27 -35.48
CA HIS A 918 -15.75 -1.79 -35.52
C HIS A 918 -16.47 -1.22 -36.74
N ARG A 919 -16.30 -1.86 -37.92
CA ARG A 919 -16.90 -1.54 -39.23
C ARG A 919 -16.44 -0.23 -39.89
N ASP A 920 -16.11 0.79 -39.11
CA ASP A 920 -15.60 2.10 -39.58
C ASP A 920 -14.20 2.41 -39.00
N LEU A 921 -13.30 1.43 -39.07
CA LEU A 921 -11.95 1.55 -38.53
C LEU A 921 -11.05 2.30 -39.51
N HIS A 922 -10.70 3.54 -39.21
CA HIS A 922 -9.86 4.36 -40.09
C HIS A 922 -8.99 5.35 -39.28
N SER A 923 -7.91 5.89 -39.86
CA SER A 923 -6.98 6.79 -39.12
C SER A 923 -7.61 8.08 -38.56
N GLY A 924 -8.81 8.48 -39.00
CA GLY A 924 -9.58 9.55 -38.36
C GLY A 924 -10.21 9.17 -37.00
N ASN A 925 -10.46 7.89 -36.76
CA ASN A 925 -11.07 7.31 -35.55
C ASN A 925 -10.02 6.75 -34.58
N ILE A 926 -8.74 6.86 -34.94
CA ILE A 926 -7.59 6.61 -34.08
C ILE A 926 -7.19 7.94 -33.42
N LEU A 927 -7.36 8.05 -32.10
CA LEU A 927 -7.07 9.26 -31.33
C LEU A 927 -5.71 9.17 -30.64
N GLN A 928 -4.88 10.22 -30.71
CA GLN A 928 -3.50 10.21 -30.19
C GLN A 928 -3.30 11.09 -28.95
N ASP A 929 -2.63 10.53 -27.94
CA ASP A 929 -2.06 11.27 -26.81
C ASP A 929 -0.70 11.87 -27.17
N TYR A 930 0.13 11.01 -27.74
CA TYR A 930 1.49 11.23 -28.17
C TYR A 930 1.62 10.56 -29.54
N LEU A 931 2.61 10.94 -30.35
CA LEU A 931 2.75 10.39 -31.71
C LEU A 931 2.93 8.86 -31.74
N HIS A 932 3.45 8.26 -30.67
CA HIS A 932 3.62 6.80 -30.51
C HIS A 932 2.54 6.13 -29.63
N SER A 933 1.46 6.83 -29.25
CA SER A 933 0.42 6.33 -28.34
C SER A 933 -0.97 6.75 -28.79
N ALA A 934 -1.82 5.77 -29.08
CA ALA A 934 -3.17 6.01 -29.55
C ALA A 934 -4.23 5.15 -28.85
N HIS A 935 -5.49 5.50 -29.09
CA HIS A 935 -6.69 4.77 -28.75
C HIS A 935 -7.62 4.64 -29.96
N ILE A 936 -8.44 3.59 -30.00
CA ILE A 936 -9.58 3.52 -30.92
C ILE A 936 -10.78 4.29 -30.33
N ALA A 937 -11.51 5.01 -31.16
CA ALA A 937 -12.73 5.73 -30.80
C ALA A 937 -13.84 5.57 -31.86
N ASP A 938 -15.03 6.10 -31.55
CA ASP A 938 -16.27 6.02 -32.35
C ASP A 938 -16.62 4.59 -32.80
N LEU A 939 -16.99 3.75 -31.83
CA LEU A 939 -17.46 2.38 -32.01
C LEU A 939 -18.80 2.36 -32.77
N ALA A 940 -18.76 2.48 -34.10
CA ALA A 940 -19.90 2.79 -34.99
C ALA A 940 -21.03 1.73 -35.08
N LEU A 941 -21.01 0.74 -34.18
CA LEU A 941 -21.87 -0.43 -34.05
C LEU A 941 -23.37 -0.18 -34.24
N ALA A 942 -23.88 0.98 -33.79
CA ALA A 942 -25.31 1.32 -33.78
C ALA A 942 -25.88 1.86 -35.12
N LYS A 943 -25.01 2.30 -36.06
CA LYS A 943 -25.42 3.18 -37.17
C LYS A 943 -25.84 2.45 -38.47
N VAL A 944 -25.71 1.13 -38.53
CA VAL A 944 -25.97 0.35 -39.76
C VAL A 944 -27.47 0.07 -39.93
N LYS A 945 -28.11 0.75 -40.89
CA LYS A 945 -29.39 0.31 -41.45
C LYS A 945 -29.16 -0.92 -42.33
N GLU A 946 -30.10 -1.87 -42.32
CA GLU A 946 -30.03 -3.07 -43.16
C GLU A 946 -29.83 -2.69 -44.65
N GLY A 947 -28.78 -3.26 -45.26
CA GLY A 947 -28.53 -3.13 -46.70
C GLY A 947 -27.63 -1.97 -47.17
N LYS A 948 -27.07 -1.11 -46.30
CA LYS A 948 -26.09 -0.07 -46.72
C LYS A 948 -24.68 -0.34 -46.20
N ILE A 949 -23.68 -0.10 -47.06
CA ILE A 949 -22.25 -0.21 -46.72
C ILE A 949 -21.82 1.04 -45.92
N CYS A 950 -20.99 0.86 -44.89
CA CYS A 950 -20.51 1.92 -44.02
C CYS A 950 -18.97 1.99 -43.96
N GLY A 951 -18.46 3.21 -43.76
CA GLY A 951 -17.03 3.52 -43.73
C GLY A 951 -16.47 4.02 -45.06
N ILE A 952 -15.19 4.39 -45.06
CA ILE A 952 -14.54 5.08 -46.18
C ILE A 952 -13.84 4.06 -47.09
N LEU A 953 -14.09 4.11 -48.40
CA LEU A 953 -13.68 3.12 -49.42
C LEU A 953 -12.27 2.48 -49.24
N PRO A 954 -11.16 3.22 -48.98
CA PRO A 954 -9.83 2.61 -48.83
C PRO A 954 -9.72 1.57 -47.71
N TYR A 955 -10.54 1.68 -46.67
CA TYR A 955 -10.50 0.82 -45.48
C TYR A 955 -11.58 -0.27 -45.51
N ILE A 956 -12.47 -0.28 -46.52
CA ILE A 956 -13.53 -1.28 -46.67
C ILE A 956 -12.93 -2.54 -47.29
N ALA A 957 -13.15 -3.68 -46.65
CA ALA A 957 -12.58 -4.95 -47.09
C ALA A 957 -13.26 -5.50 -48.37
N PRO A 958 -12.51 -6.20 -49.25
CA PRO A 958 -13.01 -6.73 -50.53
C PRO A 958 -14.33 -7.50 -50.46
N GLU A 959 -14.52 -8.31 -49.42
CA GLU A 959 -15.72 -9.12 -49.21
C GLU A 959 -16.97 -8.27 -48.94
N ILE A 960 -16.81 -7.12 -48.26
CA ILE A 960 -17.90 -6.19 -47.94
C ILE A 960 -18.35 -5.45 -49.20
N LEU A 961 -17.39 -5.09 -50.07
CA LEU A 961 -17.67 -4.45 -51.37
C LEU A 961 -18.42 -5.37 -52.34
N VAL A 962 -18.43 -6.69 -52.11
CA VAL A 962 -19.27 -7.67 -52.82
C VAL A 962 -20.47 -8.17 -51.97
N GLY A 963 -20.83 -7.43 -50.92
CA GLY A 963 -22.07 -7.65 -50.16
C GLY A 963 -22.01 -8.71 -49.06
N GLN A 964 -20.83 -9.18 -48.64
CA GLN A 964 -20.71 -10.02 -47.44
C GLN A 964 -20.92 -9.18 -46.15
N PRO A 965 -21.41 -9.79 -45.06
CA PRO A 965 -21.57 -9.11 -43.79
C PRO A 965 -20.22 -8.79 -43.12
N TYR A 966 -20.18 -7.70 -42.35
CA TYR A 966 -19.01 -7.31 -41.56
C TYR A 966 -18.62 -8.39 -40.53
N ALA A 967 -17.34 -8.70 -40.48
CA ALA A 967 -16.74 -9.68 -39.58
C ALA A 967 -15.45 -9.13 -38.97
N LYS A 968 -14.90 -9.78 -37.93
CA LYS A 968 -13.62 -9.35 -37.32
C LYS A 968 -12.50 -9.19 -38.37
N ALA A 969 -12.45 -10.08 -39.36
CA ALA A 969 -11.50 -10.02 -40.47
C ALA A 969 -11.63 -8.79 -41.39
N SER A 970 -12.79 -8.12 -41.45
CA SER A 970 -12.92 -6.87 -42.21
C SER A 970 -12.27 -5.68 -41.48
N ASP A 971 -12.32 -5.63 -40.14
CA ASP A 971 -11.55 -4.64 -39.37
C ASP A 971 -10.04 -4.85 -39.49
N ILE A 972 -9.59 -6.12 -39.62
CA ILE A 972 -8.17 -6.44 -39.83
C ILE A 972 -7.66 -5.90 -41.16
N TYR A 973 -8.48 -5.95 -42.23
CA TYR A 973 -8.16 -5.29 -43.49
C TYR A 973 -7.93 -3.79 -43.27
N SER A 974 -8.85 -3.12 -42.57
CA SER A 974 -8.75 -1.70 -42.24
C SER A 974 -7.51 -1.37 -41.38
N LEU A 975 -7.14 -2.25 -40.45
CA LEU A 975 -5.90 -2.13 -39.66
C LEU A 975 -4.64 -2.28 -40.52
N GLY A 976 -4.65 -3.18 -41.51
CA GLY A 976 -3.59 -3.31 -42.51
C GLY A 976 -3.41 -2.03 -43.34
N VAL A 977 -4.51 -1.40 -43.73
CA VAL A 977 -4.51 -0.09 -44.41
C VAL A 977 -3.92 0.99 -43.49
N ILE A 978 -4.34 1.06 -42.21
CA ILE A 978 -3.77 2.01 -41.23
C ILE A 978 -2.25 1.77 -41.02
N ALA A 979 -1.76 0.52 -41.08
CA ALA A 979 -0.33 0.24 -41.02
C ALA A 979 0.44 0.85 -42.21
N THR A 980 -0.15 0.89 -43.41
CA THR A 980 0.45 1.60 -44.57
C THR A 980 0.48 3.12 -44.37
N GLU A 981 -0.52 3.70 -43.71
CA GLU A 981 -0.55 5.14 -43.39
C GLU A 981 0.50 5.49 -42.30
N ILE A 982 0.70 4.62 -41.30
CA ILE A 982 1.73 4.76 -40.25
C ILE A 982 3.15 4.66 -40.83
N SER A 983 3.37 3.76 -41.79
CA SER A 983 4.70 3.60 -42.38
C SER A 983 5.09 4.76 -43.30
N THR A 984 4.21 5.11 -44.24
CA THR A 984 4.45 6.11 -45.30
C THR A 984 4.21 7.55 -44.85
N GLY A 985 3.22 7.80 -43.98
CA GLY A 985 2.70 9.15 -43.71
C GLY A 985 1.74 9.70 -44.77
N GLN A 986 1.42 8.90 -45.79
CA GLN A 986 0.40 9.21 -46.80
C GLN A 986 -0.98 8.73 -46.33
N ARG A 987 -2.04 9.24 -46.95
CA ARG A 987 -3.36 8.61 -46.84
C ARG A 987 -3.48 7.46 -47.84
N ALA A 988 -4.27 6.45 -47.51
CA ALA A 988 -4.52 5.33 -48.41
C ALA A 988 -5.12 5.79 -49.75
N PHE A 989 -4.53 5.33 -50.85
CA PHE A 989 -4.87 5.69 -52.24
C PHE A 989 -4.94 7.21 -52.54
N ASP A 990 -4.13 8.03 -51.86
CA ASP A 990 -4.09 9.48 -52.12
C ASP A 990 -3.69 9.77 -53.58
N GLY A 991 -4.41 10.70 -54.24
CA GLY A 991 -4.31 10.98 -55.67
C GLY A 991 -5.08 10.03 -56.62
N ILE A 992 -5.70 8.95 -56.14
CA ILE A 992 -6.54 8.04 -56.95
C ILE A 992 -8.04 8.31 -56.68
N PRO A 993 -8.87 8.70 -57.67
CA PRO A 993 -10.29 8.99 -57.47
C PRO A 993 -11.08 7.82 -56.88
N PHE A 994 -11.81 8.07 -55.79
CA PHE A 994 -12.70 7.08 -55.18
C PHE A 994 -13.91 6.88 -56.08
N SER A 995 -13.97 5.71 -56.71
CA SER A 995 -14.86 5.40 -57.84
C SER A 995 -14.95 3.88 -58.01
N ASP A 996 -15.88 3.42 -58.84
CA ASP A 996 -16.08 1.99 -59.08
C ASP A 996 -14.85 1.28 -59.68
N ASP A 997 -13.96 2.00 -60.38
CA ASP A 997 -12.64 1.48 -60.79
C ASP A 997 -11.79 1.10 -59.57
N LEU A 998 -11.65 2.01 -58.59
CA LEU A 998 -10.89 1.73 -57.38
C LEU A 998 -11.54 0.59 -56.57
N THR A 999 -12.87 0.56 -56.50
CA THR A 999 -13.65 -0.52 -55.87
C THR A 999 -13.36 -1.88 -56.51
N LEU A 1000 -13.47 -1.98 -57.85
CA LEU A 1000 -13.16 -3.21 -58.61
C LEU A 1000 -11.68 -3.61 -58.46
N ARG A 1001 -10.76 -2.64 -58.43
CA ARG A 1001 -9.34 -2.90 -58.22
C ARG A 1001 -9.06 -3.44 -56.81
N ILE A 1002 -9.68 -2.88 -55.77
CA ILE A 1002 -9.58 -3.40 -54.39
C ILE A 1002 -10.10 -4.84 -54.30
N ILE A 1003 -11.27 -5.11 -54.92
CA ILE A 1003 -11.85 -6.47 -55.04
C ILE A 1003 -10.88 -7.41 -55.77
N ASN A 1004 -10.13 -6.93 -56.77
CA ASN A 1004 -9.14 -7.70 -57.52
C ASN A 1004 -7.72 -7.73 -56.92
N GLY A 1005 -7.54 -7.22 -55.70
CA GLY A 1005 -6.29 -7.37 -54.94
C GLY A 1005 -5.35 -6.15 -54.96
N PHE A 1006 -5.76 -5.02 -55.54
CA PHE A 1006 -5.00 -3.77 -55.48
C PHE A 1006 -4.96 -3.22 -54.04
N ARG A 1007 -3.80 -2.73 -53.59
CA ARG A 1007 -3.52 -2.30 -52.19
C ARG A 1007 -2.75 -0.98 -52.16
N PRO A 1008 -2.85 -0.21 -51.05
CA PRO A 1008 -2.02 0.97 -50.87
C PRO A 1008 -0.53 0.59 -50.74
N GLU A 1009 0.36 1.52 -51.12
CA GLU A 1009 1.81 1.36 -50.97
C GLU A 1009 2.18 1.26 -49.47
N CYS A 1010 3.01 0.28 -49.12
CA CYS A 1010 3.59 0.16 -47.78
C CYS A 1010 5.11 0.16 -47.88
N LEU A 1011 5.77 0.99 -47.07
CA LEU A 1011 7.22 1.10 -47.01
C LEU A 1011 7.73 0.59 -45.67
N GLY A 1012 8.97 0.08 -45.64
CA GLY A 1012 9.63 -0.29 -44.39
C GLY A 1012 10.34 -1.65 -44.43
N PRO A 1013 10.64 -2.20 -43.24
CA PRO A 1013 11.16 -3.55 -43.06
C PRO A 1013 10.24 -4.62 -43.67
N ASP A 1014 10.83 -5.64 -44.29
CA ASP A 1014 10.10 -6.73 -44.93
C ASP A 1014 9.11 -7.40 -43.98
N CYS A 1015 9.50 -7.61 -42.72
CA CYS A 1015 8.61 -8.18 -41.70
C CYS A 1015 7.33 -7.34 -41.48
N TYR A 1016 7.44 -6.01 -41.50
CA TYR A 1016 6.32 -5.07 -41.34
C TYR A 1016 5.44 -5.02 -42.61
N ILE A 1017 6.07 -4.94 -43.80
CA ILE A 1017 5.35 -4.96 -45.08
C ILE A 1017 4.55 -6.25 -45.22
N ASN A 1018 5.17 -7.41 -44.95
CA ASN A 1018 4.50 -8.71 -45.02
C ASN A 1018 3.31 -8.81 -44.04
N LEU A 1019 3.43 -8.26 -42.82
CA LEU A 1019 2.31 -8.23 -41.88
C LEU A 1019 1.17 -7.33 -42.39
N ALA A 1020 1.47 -6.11 -42.84
CA ALA A 1020 0.46 -5.19 -43.37
C ALA A 1020 -0.27 -5.77 -44.59
N MET A 1021 0.46 -6.41 -45.51
CA MET A 1021 -0.11 -7.07 -46.68
C MET A 1021 -0.93 -8.32 -46.31
N LYS A 1022 -0.49 -9.14 -45.35
CA LYS A 1022 -1.28 -10.28 -44.83
C LYS A 1022 -2.57 -9.82 -44.14
N CYS A 1023 -2.56 -8.69 -43.44
CA CYS A 1023 -3.78 -8.09 -42.89
C CYS A 1023 -4.77 -7.69 -44.00
N MET A 1024 -4.28 -7.34 -45.18
CA MET A 1024 -5.08 -6.94 -46.34
C MET A 1024 -5.31 -8.06 -47.38
N ASP A 1025 -5.13 -9.35 -47.04
CA ASP A 1025 -5.32 -10.45 -48.00
C ASP A 1025 -6.74 -10.41 -48.62
N LYS A 1026 -6.86 -10.76 -49.91
CA LYS A 1026 -8.16 -10.87 -50.59
C LYS A 1026 -9.00 -11.99 -49.99
N ASP A 1027 -8.36 -13.06 -49.54
CA ASP A 1027 -8.97 -14.13 -48.77
C ASP A 1027 -9.03 -13.74 -47.28
N PHE A 1028 -10.23 -13.57 -46.74
CA PHE A 1028 -10.39 -13.10 -45.35
C PHE A 1028 -9.94 -14.15 -44.32
N ASP A 1029 -10.00 -15.46 -44.65
CA ASP A 1029 -9.56 -16.55 -43.75
C ASP A 1029 -8.02 -16.63 -43.65
N LYS A 1030 -7.28 -15.96 -44.54
CA LYS A 1030 -5.81 -15.84 -44.44
C LYS A 1030 -5.35 -14.69 -43.55
N ARG A 1031 -6.21 -13.75 -43.18
CA ARG A 1031 -5.86 -12.57 -42.38
C ARG A 1031 -5.61 -13.00 -40.91
N PRO A 1032 -4.57 -12.46 -40.23
CA PRO A 1032 -4.34 -12.74 -38.82
C PRO A 1032 -5.42 -12.12 -37.93
N THR A 1033 -5.66 -12.71 -36.77
CA THR A 1033 -6.48 -12.10 -35.71
C THR A 1033 -5.77 -10.89 -35.06
N ALA A 1034 -6.53 -10.04 -34.37
CA ALA A 1034 -5.95 -8.90 -33.63
C ALA A 1034 -4.93 -9.37 -32.57
N THR A 1035 -5.21 -10.48 -31.88
CA THR A 1035 -4.27 -11.12 -30.93
C THR A 1035 -2.97 -11.56 -31.59
N GLU A 1036 -3.02 -12.25 -32.74
CA GLU A 1036 -1.81 -12.62 -33.47
C GLU A 1036 -0.97 -11.40 -33.89
N ILE A 1037 -1.62 -10.28 -34.28
CA ILE A 1037 -0.93 -9.03 -34.60
C ILE A 1037 -0.23 -8.46 -33.35
N VAL A 1038 -0.92 -8.43 -32.20
CA VAL A 1038 -0.35 -7.97 -30.92
C VAL A 1038 0.84 -8.83 -30.49
N GLU A 1039 0.72 -10.17 -30.58
CA GLU A 1039 1.82 -11.10 -30.29
C GLU A 1039 3.01 -10.92 -31.23
N ILE A 1040 2.76 -10.70 -32.54
CA ILE A 1040 3.82 -10.46 -33.53
C ILE A 1040 4.58 -9.17 -33.22
N ILE A 1041 3.87 -8.07 -32.95
CA ILE A 1041 4.52 -6.78 -32.67
C ILE A 1041 5.21 -6.79 -31.30
N ALA A 1042 4.63 -7.45 -30.28
CA ALA A 1042 5.27 -7.62 -28.99
C ALA A 1042 6.61 -8.36 -29.11
N ARG A 1043 6.64 -9.47 -29.87
CA ARG A 1043 7.86 -10.24 -30.14
C ARG A 1043 8.94 -9.39 -30.82
N TRP A 1044 8.58 -8.61 -31.85
CA TRP A 1044 9.52 -7.71 -32.53
C TRP A 1044 10.06 -6.62 -31.60
N LEU A 1045 9.23 -6.05 -30.72
CA LEU A 1045 9.67 -5.07 -29.72
C LEU A 1045 10.67 -5.66 -28.72
N ASP A 1046 10.44 -6.91 -28.26
CA ASP A 1046 11.40 -7.63 -27.41
C ASP A 1046 12.69 -8.02 -28.17
N GLU A 1047 12.58 -8.44 -29.43
CA GLU A 1047 13.73 -8.73 -30.30
C GLU A 1047 14.58 -7.48 -30.60
N MET A 1048 13.96 -6.30 -30.73
CA MET A 1048 14.68 -5.03 -30.87
C MET A 1048 15.42 -4.59 -29.58
N ASP A 1049 14.94 -5.02 -28.41
CA ASP A 1049 15.53 -4.70 -27.09
C ASP A 1049 16.57 -5.72 -26.59
N GLN A 1050 16.87 -6.77 -27.37
CA GLN A 1050 17.97 -7.70 -27.09
C GLN A 1050 19.34 -7.06 -27.38
N GLU A 1051 20.37 -7.40 -26.61
CA GLU A 1051 21.74 -6.93 -26.86
C GLU A 1051 22.30 -7.51 -28.17
N ASP A 1052 22.05 -8.79 -28.45
CA ASP A 1052 22.47 -9.49 -29.67
C ASP A 1052 21.73 -9.01 -30.94
N ASP A 1053 22.39 -9.08 -32.10
CA ASP A 1053 21.83 -8.65 -33.40
C ASP A 1053 21.11 -9.80 -34.13
N ASN A 1054 19.83 -9.99 -33.81
CA ASN A 1054 18.91 -10.82 -34.59
C ASN A 1054 18.46 -10.13 -35.90
N GLU A 1055 17.82 -10.88 -36.79
CA GLU A 1055 17.48 -10.41 -38.14
C GLU A 1055 16.40 -9.33 -38.17
N ILE A 1056 15.38 -9.46 -37.31
CA ILE A 1056 14.29 -8.47 -37.18
C ILE A 1056 14.84 -7.11 -36.74
N LYS A 1057 15.70 -7.11 -35.71
CA LYS A 1057 16.40 -5.91 -35.21
C LYS A 1057 17.24 -5.25 -36.30
N LYS A 1058 17.93 -6.01 -37.16
CA LYS A 1058 18.66 -5.45 -38.32
C LYS A 1058 17.74 -4.75 -39.31
N GLN A 1059 16.65 -5.39 -39.74
CA GLN A 1059 15.70 -4.79 -40.70
C GLN A 1059 15.15 -3.46 -40.18
N PHE A 1060 14.72 -3.40 -38.91
CA PHE A 1060 14.24 -2.16 -38.29
C PHE A 1060 15.34 -1.08 -38.15
N LEU A 1061 16.58 -1.46 -37.78
CA LEU A 1061 17.72 -0.53 -37.63
C LEU A 1061 18.27 0.00 -38.95
N GLU A 1062 18.19 -0.77 -40.03
CA GLU A 1062 18.64 -0.34 -41.35
C GLU A 1062 17.72 0.74 -41.92
N VAL A 1063 16.41 0.52 -41.90
CA VAL A 1063 15.43 1.48 -42.44
C VAL A 1063 15.37 2.78 -41.62
N ASN A 1064 15.61 2.76 -40.30
CA ASN A 1064 15.73 3.98 -39.48
C ASN A 1064 16.77 5.00 -40.00
N ARG A 1065 17.75 4.56 -40.80
CA ARG A 1065 18.76 5.44 -41.42
C ARG A 1065 18.18 6.28 -42.56
N ILE A 1066 17.06 5.87 -43.14
CA ILE A 1066 16.38 6.53 -44.26
C ILE A 1066 15.20 7.32 -43.70
N LYS A 1067 15.37 8.64 -43.56
CA LYS A 1067 14.26 9.52 -43.13
C LYS A 1067 13.40 9.86 -44.35
N PRO A 1068 12.09 9.52 -44.36
CA PRO A 1068 11.23 9.83 -45.50
C PRO A 1068 11.05 11.35 -45.64
N GLU A 1069 11.07 11.83 -46.88
CA GLU A 1069 10.70 13.22 -47.16
C GLU A 1069 9.21 13.45 -46.86
N PRO A 1070 8.79 14.67 -46.48
CA PRO A 1070 7.39 14.97 -46.23
C PRO A 1070 6.58 14.94 -47.53
N ILE A 1071 5.87 13.84 -47.76
CA ILE A 1071 5.02 13.66 -48.93
C ILE A 1071 3.80 14.59 -48.84
N LYS A 1072 3.53 15.33 -49.92
CA LYS A 1072 2.42 16.28 -50.00
C LYS A 1072 1.13 15.52 -50.32
N GLN A 1073 0.17 15.54 -49.39
CA GLN A 1073 -1.16 14.98 -49.62
C GLN A 1073 -1.91 15.73 -50.74
N ILE A 1074 -2.66 14.98 -51.56
CA ILE A 1074 -3.24 15.47 -52.82
C ILE A 1074 -4.74 15.71 -52.67
N HIS A 1075 -5.48 14.75 -52.12
CA HIS A 1075 -6.91 14.85 -51.87
C HIS A 1075 -7.24 15.84 -50.74
N SER A 1076 -8.41 16.48 -50.84
CA SER A 1076 -8.99 17.22 -49.71
C SER A 1076 -9.29 16.28 -48.52
N GLN A 1077 -9.47 16.84 -47.32
CA GLN A 1077 -9.85 16.05 -46.14
C GLN A 1077 -11.23 15.41 -46.32
N ASP A 1078 -12.16 16.11 -46.98
CA ASP A 1078 -13.57 15.74 -47.11
C ASP A 1078 -13.77 14.37 -47.81
N VAL A 1079 -12.84 13.97 -48.69
CA VAL A 1079 -12.82 12.67 -49.39
C VAL A 1079 -12.60 11.49 -48.42
N TYR A 1080 -12.13 11.78 -47.20
CA TYR A 1080 -11.85 10.83 -46.12
C TYR A 1080 -12.70 11.13 -44.87
N ASP A 1081 -13.78 11.89 -44.98
CA ASP A 1081 -14.72 12.05 -43.87
C ASP A 1081 -15.90 11.07 -44.02
N SER A 1082 -16.49 10.63 -42.90
CA SER A 1082 -17.36 9.45 -42.85
C SER A 1082 -18.82 9.72 -43.21
N ASP A 1083 -19.12 9.65 -44.51
CA ASP A 1083 -20.46 9.47 -45.07
C ASP A 1083 -20.75 7.98 -45.41
N ILE A 1084 -22.01 7.66 -45.71
CA ILE A 1084 -22.44 6.32 -46.12
C ILE A 1084 -21.92 6.03 -47.54
N TYR A 1085 -21.28 4.89 -47.77
CA TYR A 1085 -20.88 4.45 -49.12
C TYR A 1085 -22.12 3.91 -49.85
N ASP A 1086 -22.86 4.83 -50.47
CA ASP A 1086 -24.18 4.56 -50.99
C ASP A 1086 -24.15 4.08 -52.45
N THR A 1087 -24.24 2.76 -52.66
CA THR A 1087 -24.30 2.14 -53.99
C THR A 1087 -25.69 2.27 -54.62
N GLU A 1088 -26.24 3.48 -54.67
CA GLU A 1088 -27.46 3.79 -55.44
C GLU A 1088 -27.15 3.96 -56.95
N SER A 1089 -26.55 2.91 -57.52
CA SER A 1089 -26.41 2.65 -58.95
C SER A 1089 -26.91 1.23 -59.24
N GLU A 1090 -27.89 1.07 -60.14
CA GLU A 1090 -28.58 -0.21 -60.41
C GLU A 1090 -27.74 -1.22 -61.23
N THR A 1091 -26.56 -1.57 -60.73
CA THR A 1091 -25.71 -2.64 -61.26
C THR A 1091 -25.19 -3.54 -60.15
N ALA A 1092 -26.11 -4.30 -59.54
CA ALA A 1092 -25.71 -5.54 -58.88
C ALA A 1092 -25.03 -6.44 -59.93
N ILE A 1093 -23.77 -6.80 -59.73
CA ILE A 1093 -23.03 -7.70 -60.63
C ILE A 1093 -23.50 -9.14 -60.35
N SER A 1094 -24.73 -9.43 -60.76
CA SER A 1094 -25.46 -10.65 -60.42
C SER A 1094 -25.19 -11.79 -61.39
N GLU A 1095 -23.92 -12.13 -61.63
CA GLU A 1095 -23.56 -13.40 -62.26
C GLU A 1095 -22.15 -13.84 -61.82
N PRO A 1096 -21.97 -15.08 -61.31
CA PRO A 1096 -20.65 -15.58 -60.96
C PRO A 1096 -19.90 -15.94 -62.25
N ILE A 1097 -18.90 -15.14 -62.62
CA ILE A 1097 -17.99 -15.48 -63.72
C ILE A 1097 -17.31 -16.80 -63.36
N SER A 1098 -17.64 -17.85 -64.09
CA SER A 1098 -17.02 -19.17 -63.93
C SER A 1098 -15.52 -19.08 -64.20
N LEU A 1099 -14.72 -19.63 -63.30
CA LEU A 1099 -13.28 -19.79 -63.48
C LEU A 1099 -12.99 -20.55 -64.78
N VAL A 1100 -12.60 -19.80 -65.82
CA VAL A 1100 -11.89 -20.36 -66.97
C VAL A 1100 -10.43 -20.42 -66.55
N GLU A 1101 -9.85 -21.62 -66.53
CA GLU A 1101 -8.41 -21.81 -66.42
C GLU A 1101 -7.77 -21.25 -67.70
N ILE A 1102 -7.17 -20.06 -67.61
CA ILE A 1102 -6.34 -19.49 -68.68
C ILE A 1102 -4.90 -19.95 -68.42
N SER A 1103 -4.34 -20.69 -69.37
CA SER A 1103 -2.96 -21.18 -69.35
C SER A 1103 -1.93 -20.09 -69.66
N ASP A 1104 -0.67 -20.30 -69.25
CA ASP A 1104 0.42 -19.32 -69.19
C ASP A 1104 0.96 -18.75 -70.54
N ASP A 1105 0.20 -18.78 -71.64
CA ASP A 1105 0.70 -18.54 -73.01
C ASP A 1105 0.38 -17.15 -73.63
N ASP A 1106 -0.50 -16.32 -73.03
CA ASP A 1106 -0.98 -15.05 -73.64
C ASP A 1106 -0.42 -13.75 -72.99
N GLU A 1107 0.89 -13.71 -72.73
CA GLU A 1107 1.58 -12.49 -72.24
C GLU A 1107 1.60 -11.32 -73.26
N SER A 1108 1.21 -11.57 -74.52
CA SER A 1108 1.38 -10.62 -75.63
C SER A 1108 0.26 -9.58 -75.79
N GLU A 1109 -1.00 -9.93 -75.50
CA GLU A 1109 -2.13 -9.02 -75.74
C GLU A 1109 -2.18 -7.88 -74.71
N TYR A 1110 -1.77 -8.16 -73.47
CA TYR A 1110 -1.79 -7.21 -72.35
C TYR A 1110 -0.87 -5.99 -72.57
N GLN A 1111 0.30 -6.16 -73.21
CA GLN A 1111 1.19 -5.02 -73.49
C GLN A 1111 0.58 -4.02 -74.50
N SER A 1112 -0.23 -4.50 -75.46
CA SER A 1112 -0.80 -3.64 -76.50
C SER A 1112 -1.81 -2.61 -75.94
N GLN A 1113 -2.52 -2.94 -74.87
CA GLN A 1113 -3.52 -2.06 -74.26
C GLN A 1113 -2.86 -1.01 -73.34
N VAL A 1114 -1.71 -1.34 -72.73
CA VAL A 1114 -0.95 -0.41 -71.87
C VAL A 1114 -0.31 0.73 -72.67
N GLU A 1115 0.16 0.51 -73.91
CA GLU A 1115 0.66 1.59 -74.78
C GLU A 1115 -0.43 2.58 -75.25
N VAL A 1116 -1.71 2.19 -75.18
CA VAL A 1116 -2.85 3.06 -75.53
C VAL A 1116 -3.29 3.93 -74.35
N LEU A 1117 -3.06 3.48 -73.10
CA LEU A 1117 -3.36 4.21 -71.87
C LEU A 1117 -2.23 5.15 -71.40
N LEU A 1118 -1.06 5.12 -72.06
CA LEU A 1118 0.10 5.98 -71.78
C LEU A 1118 0.30 7.11 -72.82
N LYS A 1119 -0.78 7.54 -73.48
CA LYS A 1119 -0.82 8.66 -74.45
C LYS A 1119 -2.00 9.59 -74.20
#